data_AF-A0A5C5Y6N9-F1
#
_entry.id   AF-A0A5C5Y6N9-F1
#
_cell.length_a   1.000
_cell.length_b   1.000
_cell.length_c   1.000
_cell.angle_alpha   90.00
_cell.angle_beta   90.00
_cell.angle_gamma   90.00
#
_symmetry.space_group_name_H-M   'P 1'
#
loop_
_entity.id
_entity.type
_entity.pdbx_description
1 polymer ?
#
loop_
_entity_poly.entity_id
_entity_poly.type
_entity_poly.pdbx_seq_one_letter_code
_entity_poly.pdbx_strand_id
1 'polypeptide(L)'
;MIDLIRPYWHVTADGRTRMLTYVLSLLFCCGANAWCQTPTPISDRPDETRHASWERSGVTKTMDANLSIRTWHDLDLTFQDGVAVIQTTGNDPYFWLSLPSRPELQTDWMLGLEYFCPDGIASVQAHLGLPARAVGMIDLEPFAKAEGWMPYAVNLDQLQRENTNSTDTSAIRIDLGTRADRHIRIRRLQTRPMSNRELAIRRKSDRQKKAQQALAASIRRYHQRSWPAHIDRISAEPDAIRVEGSFAMDIADQRIFLIRRNLHSVTALPASQNELANRWIVQKSEDGLSFTCRIPNEIADRAAQWGDRFQLVRQHEPTESFTLMSAAHWFATDLSEASAPAQQEHQVRKGLTCLTTRFPMTMLDELGLQHGSININMNSLVRRVGNGDDASYRLDEAGFRRLDATVSYLSKAKIQLAGILLIPNSPTAPLVHPDADPAGTYAMPNLIDEANAQAYRAVVIELGKRYGSNSDAGTIDHWIIHNEVDYGWQWTNMGPQPMDIFMDHYVRSMRIVDSAVRDFNINARVFISLTHRWNAQDCQENKTYAPKAMLQWLQKHGQTEGDFPWGVAYHPYPQSLWESDTWNDDLPTDSFDTPLITIKNLSVLDRFLSQPECLDSSGRVRPVICSEQGFHAPESDDASLQGQSAALVYTWKQLSKLRSIIAFDYHRPIDHPNEGGLRLGLRGLGSKRHPLGPEKPAWSTYQALGTPAELQLRQTFQHLWQPSSPDH
;
A
#
# COMPACT_ATOMS: atom_id res chain seq x y z
N MET A 1 6.31 23.88 21.25
CA MET A 1 5.07 24.45 20.68
C MET A 1 3.97 23.44 20.92
N ILE A 2 3.39 23.56 22.11
CA ILE A 2 2.22 22.85 22.60
C ILE A 2 1.08 23.86 22.48
N ASP A 3 -0.05 23.43 21.90
CA ASP A 3 -1.44 23.81 22.20
C ASP A 3 -2.36 23.88 20.97
N LEU A 4 -3.51 23.21 21.17
CA LEU A 4 -4.84 23.40 20.58
C LEU A 4 -5.14 22.87 19.16
N ILE A 5 -5.73 21.67 19.13
CA ILE A 5 -6.88 21.36 18.26
C ILE A 5 -7.96 20.71 19.15
N ARG A 6 -9.12 21.37 19.31
CA ARG A 6 -10.33 20.80 19.93
C ARG A 6 -11.24 20.22 18.83
N PRO A 7 -11.91 19.08 19.03
CA PRO A 7 -12.91 18.57 18.07
C PRO A 7 -14.18 19.43 18.08
N TYR A 8 -14.71 19.74 16.89
CA TYR A 8 -16.00 20.40 16.71
C TYR A 8 -17.14 19.40 16.83
N TRP A 9 -18.14 19.73 17.64
CA TRP A 9 -19.39 18.98 17.79
C TRP A 9 -20.48 19.66 16.96
N HIS A 10 -21.09 18.93 16.03
CA HIS A 10 -22.29 19.42 15.33
C HIS A 10 -23.55 18.88 16.05
N VAL A 11 -24.38 19.78 16.56
CA VAL A 11 -25.72 19.48 17.07
C VAL A 11 -26.70 19.64 15.90
N THR A 12 -27.38 18.56 15.50
CA THR A 12 -28.51 18.65 14.56
C THR A 12 -29.80 18.97 15.31
N ALA A 13 -30.79 19.53 14.60
CA ALA A 13 -32.05 20.02 15.15
C ALA A 13 -32.96 18.95 15.81
N ASP A 14 -32.51 17.69 15.85
CA ASP A 14 -33.15 16.53 16.48
C ASP A 14 -32.41 16.01 17.73
N GLY A 15 -31.40 16.75 18.23
CA GLY A 15 -30.74 16.46 19.52
C GLY A 15 -29.80 15.24 19.51
N ARG A 16 -29.43 14.72 18.33
CA ARG A 16 -28.43 13.66 18.19
C ARG A 16 -27.07 14.23 17.81
N THR A 17 -26.07 13.98 18.62
CA THR A 17 -24.70 14.39 18.37
C THR A 17 -24.04 13.41 17.39
N ARG A 18 -23.52 13.88 16.25
CA ARG A 18 -22.72 13.07 15.31
C ARG A 18 -21.33 13.67 15.15
N MET A 19 -20.30 12.84 15.33
CA MET A 19 -18.91 13.18 15.05
C MET A 19 -18.63 12.96 13.56
N LEU A 20 -18.06 13.95 12.88
CA LEU A 20 -17.54 13.79 11.53
C LEU A 20 -16.09 13.29 11.64
N THR A 21 -15.83 12.04 11.27
CA THR A 21 -14.50 11.43 11.40
C THR A 21 -13.62 11.80 10.22
N TYR A 22 -12.68 12.73 10.40
CA TYR A 22 -11.50 12.87 9.53
C TYR A 22 -10.37 12.03 10.12
N VAL A 23 -10.02 10.91 9.49
CA VAL A 23 -8.85 10.11 9.88
C VAL A 23 -7.65 10.57 9.04
N LEU A 24 -6.74 11.33 9.68
CA LEU A 24 -5.40 11.63 9.15
C LEU A 24 -4.43 10.52 9.59
N SER A 25 -4.22 9.53 8.73
CA SER A 25 -3.18 8.51 8.89
C SER A 25 -1.83 9.07 8.40
N LEU A 26 -1.10 9.77 9.27
CA LEU A 26 0.26 10.26 9.00
C LEU A 26 1.29 9.49 9.82
N LEU A 27 2.25 8.88 9.11
CA LEU A 27 3.56 8.38 9.54
C LEU A 27 3.56 7.12 10.43
N PHE A 28 3.82 5.96 9.81
CA PHE A 28 4.18 4.73 10.51
C PHE A 28 5.68 4.43 10.32
N CYS A 29 6.35 4.10 11.43
CA CYS A 29 7.64 3.39 11.53
C CYS A 29 8.88 3.97 10.82
N CYS A 30 9.54 4.94 11.46
CA CYS A 30 10.99 5.16 11.32
C CYS A 30 11.76 4.28 12.31
N GLY A 31 12.64 3.43 11.78
CA GLY A 31 13.65 2.69 12.54
C GLY A 31 14.70 3.63 13.14
N ALA A 32 15.18 3.27 14.33
CA ALA A 32 16.28 3.95 15.00
C ALA A 32 17.59 3.76 14.24
N ASN A 33 18.25 4.86 13.85
CA ASN A 33 19.70 5.10 13.94
C ASN A 33 20.08 6.38 13.18
N ALA A 34 20.38 7.47 13.88
CA ALA A 34 21.21 8.55 13.36
C ALA A 34 21.95 9.24 14.52
N TRP A 35 23.27 9.06 14.53
CA TRP A 35 24.20 9.71 15.46
C TRP A 35 24.53 11.13 14.99
N CYS A 36 24.65 12.05 15.96
CA CYS A 36 25.14 13.42 15.81
C CYS A 36 26.50 13.50 15.10
N GLN A 37 26.66 14.45 14.19
CA GLN A 37 27.89 15.25 14.05
C GLN A 37 27.58 16.61 13.37
N THR A 38 28.10 17.65 14.00
CA THR A 38 27.95 19.09 13.71
C THR A 38 28.74 19.55 12.46
N PRO A 39 28.29 20.56 11.71
CA PRO A 39 29.16 21.31 10.80
C PRO A 39 29.50 22.71 11.35
N THR A 40 30.80 23.01 11.38
CA THR A 40 31.37 24.36 11.49
C THR A 40 31.32 25.11 10.14
N PRO A 41 31.35 26.46 10.13
CA PRO A 41 31.01 27.27 8.97
C PRO A 41 32.22 27.59 8.09
N ILE A 42 32.01 27.74 6.79
CA ILE A 42 32.96 28.41 5.89
C ILE A 42 32.18 29.42 5.02
N SER A 43 32.71 30.63 5.00
CA SER A 43 32.31 31.78 4.21
C SER A 43 32.72 31.65 2.75
N ASP A 44 31.94 32.22 1.83
CA ASP A 44 32.36 33.41 1.06
C ASP A 44 31.29 33.81 0.04
N ARG A 45 31.30 35.11 -0.26
CA ARG A 45 30.31 35.89 -1.00
C ARG A 45 30.60 35.92 -2.53
N PRO A 46 29.68 36.47 -3.35
CA PRO A 46 29.39 36.05 -4.72
C PRO A 46 30.05 36.95 -5.78
N ASP A 47 29.97 36.56 -7.06
CA ASP A 47 29.75 37.55 -8.12
C ASP A 47 29.11 37.02 -9.42
N GLU A 48 28.39 37.95 -10.03
CA GLU A 48 28.13 38.16 -11.47
C GLU A 48 27.11 37.31 -12.27
N THR A 49 25.90 37.90 -12.37
CA THR A 49 25.23 38.37 -13.61
C THR A 49 25.24 37.47 -14.85
N ARG A 50 24.08 36.92 -15.19
CA ARG A 50 23.62 36.81 -16.59
C ARG A 50 22.13 37.11 -16.74
N HIS A 51 21.85 38.26 -17.34
CA HIS A 51 20.57 38.58 -17.95
C HIS A 51 20.33 37.64 -19.15
N ALA A 52 19.15 37.03 -19.21
CA ALA A 52 18.62 36.44 -20.43
C ALA A 52 17.22 37.00 -20.68
N SER A 53 17.15 37.82 -21.73
CA SER A 53 15.98 38.38 -22.37
C SER A 53 15.05 37.29 -22.92
N TRP A 54 13.76 37.35 -22.56
CA TRP A 54 12.72 36.56 -23.22
C TRP A 54 12.00 37.45 -24.24
N GLU A 55 12.27 37.17 -25.51
CA GLU A 55 11.51 37.72 -26.64
C GLU A 55 10.12 37.11 -26.74
N ARG A 56 9.19 37.98 -27.14
CA ARG A 56 7.76 37.73 -27.35
C ARG A 56 7.54 36.90 -28.62
N SER A 57 6.68 35.89 -28.53
CA SER A 57 5.86 35.45 -29.67
C SER A 57 4.45 35.09 -29.17
N GLY A 58 3.45 35.58 -29.90
CA GLY A 58 2.08 35.80 -29.44
C GLY A 58 1.23 34.54 -29.24
N VAL A 59 0.36 34.57 -28.23
CA VAL A 59 -1.07 34.94 -28.35
C VAL A 59 -1.48 35.48 -26.97
N THR A 60 -1.55 36.81 -26.81
CA THR A 60 -2.07 37.42 -25.57
C THR A 60 -3.50 37.86 -25.79
N LYS A 61 -4.44 37.14 -25.19
CA LYS A 61 -5.72 37.72 -24.75
C LYS A 61 -5.84 37.47 -23.25
N THR A 62 -5.05 38.19 -22.47
CA THR A 62 -5.30 38.40 -21.04
C THR A 62 -6.50 39.34 -20.91
N MET A 63 -7.45 39.00 -20.04
CA MET A 63 -8.55 39.88 -19.67
C MET A 63 -8.29 40.43 -18.27
N ASP A 64 -7.69 41.62 -18.19
CA ASP A 64 -7.30 42.24 -16.90
C ASP A 64 -8.36 43.20 -16.32
N ALA A 65 -9.54 43.33 -16.94
CA ALA A 65 -10.36 44.51 -16.66
C ALA A 65 -11.22 44.47 -15.37
N ASN A 66 -11.37 43.36 -14.62
CA ASN A 66 -12.33 43.32 -13.48
C ASN A 66 -12.10 42.20 -12.42
N LEU A 67 -10.86 41.77 -12.14
CA LEU A 67 -10.61 40.87 -11.00
C LEU A 67 -10.49 41.69 -9.71
N SER A 68 -11.52 41.65 -8.87
CA SER A 68 -11.54 42.30 -7.57
C SER A 68 -11.99 41.35 -6.46
N ILE A 69 -11.35 41.48 -5.29
CA ILE A 69 -11.82 40.84 -4.06
C ILE A 69 -13.10 41.57 -3.62
N ARG A 70 -14.24 40.87 -3.59
CA ARG A 70 -15.54 41.47 -3.25
C ARG A 70 -15.84 41.38 -1.76
N THR A 71 -15.64 40.19 -1.21
CA THR A 71 -15.97 39.86 0.17
C THR A 71 -14.89 38.94 0.71
N TRP A 72 -14.68 39.01 2.01
CA TRP A 72 -13.74 38.16 2.74
C TRP A 72 -14.26 37.90 4.15
N HIS A 73 -13.71 36.89 4.78
CA HIS A 73 -14.05 36.45 6.14
C HIS A 73 -12.76 36.00 6.83
N ASP A 74 -12.61 36.31 8.12
CA ASP A 74 -11.40 36.02 8.91
C ASP A 74 -10.08 36.49 8.25
N LEU A 75 -10.13 37.61 7.53
CA LEU A 75 -8.97 38.25 6.88
C LEU A 75 -8.91 39.75 7.20
N ASP A 76 -7.73 40.22 7.56
CA ASP A 76 -7.35 41.63 7.44
C ASP A 76 -6.70 41.85 6.08
N LEU A 77 -7.37 42.62 5.23
CA LEU A 77 -7.00 42.83 3.82
C LEU A 77 -6.71 44.31 3.57
N THR A 78 -5.52 44.60 3.05
CA THR A 78 -5.14 45.93 2.56
C THR A 78 -4.58 45.85 1.15
N PHE A 79 -4.77 46.90 0.36
CA PHE A 79 -4.25 46.99 -1.00
C PHE A 79 -3.20 48.10 -1.07
N GLN A 80 -2.00 47.76 -1.53
CA GLN A 80 -0.88 48.70 -1.68
C GLN A 80 -0.18 48.41 -3.00
N ASP A 81 -0.09 49.41 -3.89
CA ASP A 81 0.63 49.33 -5.18
C ASP A 81 0.30 48.09 -6.04
N GLY A 82 -0.99 47.73 -6.12
CA GLY A 82 -1.43 46.55 -6.88
C GLY A 82 -1.13 45.19 -6.21
N VAL A 83 -0.75 45.22 -4.93
CA VAL A 83 -0.55 44.03 -4.08
C VAL A 83 -1.63 43.99 -3.01
N ALA A 84 -2.34 42.86 -2.93
CA ALA A 84 -3.19 42.53 -1.79
C ALA A 84 -2.30 41.99 -0.66
N VAL A 85 -2.30 42.65 0.49
CA VAL A 85 -1.64 42.21 1.72
C VAL A 85 -2.72 41.67 2.65
N ILE A 86 -2.59 40.39 2.99
CA ILE A 86 -3.58 39.60 3.72
C ILE A 86 -2.94 39.07 5.00
N GLN A 87 -3.60 39.28 6.13
CA GLN A 87 -3.32 38.56 7.37
C GLN A 87 -4.57 37.75 7.75
N THR A 88 -4.42 36.45 7.97
CA THR A 88 -5.53 35.63 8.47
C THR A 88 -5.79 35.93 9.95
N THR A 89 -7.05 36.06 10.36
CA THR A 89 -7.42 36.50 11.72
C THR A 89 -8.24 35.47 12.50
N GLY A 90 -8.77 34.43 11.85
CA GLY A 90 -9.60 33.41 12.47
C GLY A 90 -9.41 31.99 11.91
N ASN A 91 -10.46 31.17 12.04
CA ASN A 91 -10.42 29.73 11.71
C ASN A 91 -11.09 29.38 10.37
N ASP A 92 -11.69 30.36 9.67
CA ASP A 92 -12.23 30.21 8.31
C ASP A 92 -11.81 31.39 7.40
N PRO A 93 -10.50 31.63 7.19
CA PRO A 93 -9.99 32.69 6.32
C PRO A 93 -10.27 32.42 4.83
N TYR A 94 -11.13 33.22 4.20
CA TYR A 94 -11.40 33.13 2.77
C TYR A 94 -11.68 34.48 2.10
N PHE A 95 -11.57 34.52 0.78
CA PHE A 95 -11.98 35.67 -0.02
C PHE A 95 -12.63 35.25 -1.36
N TRP A 96 -13.49 36.13 -1.87
CA TRP A 96 -14.17 35.96 -3.16
C TRP A 96 -13.60 36.87 -4.22
N LEU A 97 -13.26 36.27 -5.37
CA LEU A 97 -12.86 37.00 -6.58
C LEU A 97 -14.00 37.01 -7.60
N SER A 98 -14.22 38.19 -8.19
CA SER A 98 -15.00 38.31 -9.42
C SER A 98 -14.23 37.73 -10.59
N LEU A 99 -14.87 36.91 -11.42
CA LEU A 99 -14.31 36.46 -12.69
C LEU A 99 -14.96 37.23 -13.84
N PRO A 100 -14.17 37.70 -14.83
CA PRO A 100 -14.72 38.29 -16.03
C PRO A 100 -15.47 37.25 -16.86
N SER A 101 -16.33 37.70 -17.79
CA SER A 101 -16.93 36.81 -18.78
C SER A 101 -15.83 36.18 -19.63
N ARG A 102 -15.81 34.84 -19.70
CA ARG A 102 -14.78 34.05 -20.39
C ARG A 102 -15.35 33.58 -21.74
N PRO A 103 -14.79 33.98 -22.89
CA PRO A 103 -15.21 33.44 -24.18
C PRO A 103 -14.82 31.96 -24.30
N GLU A 104 -15.56 31.22 -25.12
CA GLU A 104 -15.26 29.83 -25.41
C GLU A 104 -13.90 29.71 -26.12
N LEU A 105 -13.04 28.83 -25.62
CA LEU A 105 -11.72 28.55 -26.16
C LEU A 105 -11.52 27.04 -26.31
N GLN A 106 -10.56 26.64 -27.15
CA GLN A 106 -10.14 25.24 -27.28
C GLN A 106 -9.32 24.72 -26.07
N THR A 107 -8.95 25.61 -25.15
CA THR A 107 -8.10 25.31 -23.99
C THR A 107 -8.72 25.88 -22.73
N ASP A 108 -8.52 25.22 -21.59
CA ASP A 108 -9.07 25.70 -20.33
C ASP A 108 -8.56 27.09 -19.94
N TRP A 109 -9.44 27.81 -19.23
CA TRP A 109 -9.12 29.04 -18.53
C TRP A 109 -8.47 28.77 -17.16
N MET A 110 -7.41 29.53 -16.89
CA MET A 110 -6.67 29.54 -15.63
C MET A 110 -6.88 30.88 -14.91
N LEU A 111 -7.01 30.85 -13.59
CA LEU A 111 -6.75 32.00 -12.72
C LEU A 111 -5.29 31.96 -12.31
N GLY A 112 -4.48 32.86 -12.85
CA GLY A 112 -3.07 33.03 -12.48
C GLY A 112 -2.87 34.15 -11.48
N LEU A 113 -1.95 33.95 -10.53
CA LEU A 113 -1.50 34.96 -9.58
C LEU A 113 -0.03 34.73 -9.19
N GLU A 114 0.57 35.70 -8.53
CA GLU A 114 1.83 35.52 -7.79
C GLU A 114 1.58 35.74 -6.31
N TYR A 115 2.18 34.91 -5.46
CA TYR A 115 2.08 35.02 -4.01
C TYR A 115 3.45 35.11 -3.33
N PHE A 116 3.45 35.66 -2.12
CA PHE A 116 4.55 35.64 -1.15
C PHE A 116 3.93 35.19 0.17
N CYS A 117 4.44 34.09 0.76
CA CYS A 117 3.87 33.48 1.96
C CYS A 117 4.97 32.77 2.76
N PRO A 118 5.63 33.44 3.71
CA PRO A 118 6.76 32.86 4.47
C PRO A 118 6.37 31.61 5.26
N ASP A 119 5.13 31.58 5.76
CA ASP A 119 4.61 30.50 6.59
C ASP A 119 4.11 29.29 5.80
N GLY A 120 3.77 29.50 4.52
CA GLY A 120 3.02 28.54 3.72
C GLY A 120 1.59 28.30 4.23
N ILE A 121 0.77 27.70 3.38
CA ILE A 121 -0.59 27.28 3.68
C ILE A 121 -0.79 25.87 3.12
N ALA A 122 -0.93 24.89 4.01
CA ALA A 122 -1.01 23.48 3.63
C ALA A 122 -2.38 23.08 3.03
N SER A 123 -3.45 23.78 3.39
CA SER A 123 -4.82 23.48 2.95
C SER A 123 -5.38 24.72 2.26
N VAL A 124 -5.25 24.76 0.94
CA VAL A 124 -5.87 25.79 0.11
C VAL A 124 -7.02 25.13 -0.63
N GLN A 125 -8.20 25.73 -0.61
CA GLN A 125 -9.37 25.18 -1.29
C GLN A 125 -10.01 26.24 -2.17
N ALA A 126 -10.75 25.82 -3.19
CA ALA A 126 -11.54 26.73 -3.99
C ALA A 126 -12.91 26.18 -4.35
N HIS A 127 -13.85 27.10 -4.56
CA HIS A 127 -15.17 26.81 -5.08
C HIS A 127 -15.50 27.79 -6.20
N LEU A 128 -15.78 27.26 -7.39
CA LEU A 128 -16.22 28.06 -8.53
C LEU A 128 -17.74 28.20 -8.53
N GLY A 129 -18.21 29.44 -8.48
CA GLY A 129 -19.59 29.84 -8.74
C GLY A 129 -20.49 30.05 -7.51
N LEU A 130 -21.72 30.51 -7.78
CA LEU A 130 -22.75 30.85 -6.79
C LEU A 130 -23.99 29.92 -6.92
N PRO A 131 -24.73 29.64 -5.81
CA PRO A 131 -24.57 30.17 -4.46
C PRO A 131 -23.47 29.47 -3.64
N ALA A 132 -22.87 30.23 -2.71
CA ALA A 132 -21.84 29.75 -1.79
C ALA A 132 -22.45 28.86 -0.68
N ARG A 133 -22.44 27.54 -0.85
CA ARG A 133 -22.64 26.60 0.26
C ARG A 133 -21.34 25.82 0.47
N ALA A 134 -21.08 25.36 1.69
CA ALA A 134 -19.85 24.64 2.06
C ALA A 134 -19.64 23.32 1.27
N VAL A 135 -20.65 22.83 0.58
CA VAL A 135 -20.58 21.63 -0.26
C VAL A 135 -20.03 22.01 -1.63
N GLY A 136 -18.89 21.43 -2.01
CA GLY A 136 -18.28 21.62 -3.34
C GLY A 136 -16.92 22.34 -3.35
N MET A 137 -16.29 22.55 -2.18
CA MET A 137 -14.90 23.00 -2.12
C MET A 137 -13.98 21.91 -2.68
N ILE A 138 -13.03 22.32 -3.53
CA ILE A 138 -12.03 21.46 -4.15
C ILE A 138 -10.67 21.82 -3.58
N ASP A 139 -9.92 20.82 -3.12
CA ASP A 139 -8.56 21.01 -2.64
C ASP A 139 -7.64 21.46 -3.80
N LEU A 140 -6.91 22.54 -3.57
CA LEU A 140 -5.91 23.06 -4.48
C LEU A 140 -4.49 22.73 -3.98
N GLU A 141 -3.49 22.99 -4.83
CA GLU A 141 -2.09 22.91 -4.39
C GLU A 141 -1.83 23.88 -3.23
N PRO A 142 -1.07 23.45 -2.20
CA PRO A 142 -0.76 24.32 -1.06
C PRO A 142 0.07 25.54 -1.49
N PHE A 143 -0.04 26.63 -0.74
CA PHE A 143 0.97 27.68 -0.82
C PHE A 143 2.22 27.18 -0.10
N ALA A 144 3.28 26.92 -0.85
CA ALA A 144 4.56 26.58 -0.26
C ALA A 144 5.13 27.76 0.52
N LYS A 145 6.03 27.49 1.47
CA LYS A 145 6.80 28.55 2.13
C LYS A 145 7.63 29.30 1.09
N ALA A 146 7.40 30.60 0.99
CA ALA A 146 7.99 31.44 -0.04
C ALA A 146 8.34 32.82 0.54
N GLU A 147 9.64 33.07 0.71
CA GLU A 147 10.23 34.38 1.00
C GLU A 147 10.55 35.18 -0.28
N GLY A 148 9.96 34.77 -1.40
CA GLY A 148 10.01 35.44 -2.70
C GLY A 148 8.69 35.27 -3.44
N TRP A 149 8.48 36.05 -4.52
CA TRP A 149 7.27 35.96 -5.33
C TRP A 149 7.24 34.66 -6.14
N MET A 150 6.24 33.83 -5.90
CA MET A 150 6.04 32.54 -6.56
C MET A 150 4.79 32.56 -7.43
N PRO A 151 4.84 32.03 -8.67
CA PRO A 151 3.65 31.88 -9.50
C PRO A 151 2.72 30.82 -8.94
N TYR A 152 1.41 31.03 -9.10
CA TYR A 152 0.37 30.08 -8.74
C TYR A 152 -0.76 30.16 -9.77
N ALA A 153 -1.38 29.02 -10.08
CA ALA A 153 -2.45 28.97 -11.06
C ALA A 153 -3.52 27.95 -10.67
N VAL A 154 -4.78 28.31 -10.90
CA VAL A 154 -5.95 27.47 -10.64
C VAL A 154 -6.68 27.23 -11.96
N ASN A 155 -6.96 25.97 -12.31
CA ASN A 155 -7.71 25.64 -13.52
C ASN A 155 -9.22 25.82 -13.28
N LEU A 156 -9.78 26.92 -13.81
CA LEU A 156 -11.17 27.28 -13.60
C LEU A 156 -12.13 26.30 -14.29
N ASP A 157 -11.80 25.81 -15.48
CA ASP A 157 -12.71 24.90 -16.19
C ASP A 157 -12.66 23.48 -15.61
N GLN A 158 -11.53 23.10 -15.00
CA GLN A 158 -11.48 21.90 -14.16
C GLN A 158 -12.37 22.03 -12.93
N LEU A 159 -12.26 23.15 -12.19
CA LEU A 159 -13.15 23.42 -11.06
C LEU A 159 -14.62 23.39 -11.47
N GLN A 160 -14.95 23.90 -12.66
CA GLN A 160 -16.32 23.86 -13.19
C GLN A 160 -16.81 22.42 -13.43
N ARG A 161 -15.96 21.54 -13.98
CA ARG A 161 -16.30 20.13 -14.23
C ARG A 161 -16.46 19.35 -12.93
N GLU A 162 -15.65 19.66 -11.92
CA GLU A 162 -15.67 19.00 -10.62
C GLU A 162 -16.80 19.57 -9.71
N ASN A 163 -17.18 20.84 -9.90
CA ASN A 163 -18.28 21.50 -9.19
C ASN A 163 -19.59 21.49 -9.98
N THR A 164 -20.17 20.30 -10.14
CA THR A 164 -21.37 20.04 -10.96
C THR A 164 -22.66 20.74 -10.50
N ASN A 165 -22.68 21.35 -9.32
CA ASN A 165 -23.87 21.97 -8.71
C ASN A 165 -23.91 23.50 -8.80
N SER A 166 -22.91 24.14 -9.42
CA SER A 166 -22.84 25.60 -9.56
C SER A 166 -23.49 26.09 -10.86
N THR A 167 -24.37 27.10 -10.77
CA THR A 167 -25.12 27.61 -11.95
C THR A 167 -24.55 28.93 -12.50
N ASP A 168 -23.83 29.70 -11.68
CA ASP A 168 -23.21 30.97 -12.07
C ASP A 168 -21.70 30.95 -11.76
N THR A 169 -20.85 30.80 -12.77
CA THR A 169 -19.38 30.75 -12.63
C THR A 169 -18.71 32.13 -12.67
N SER A 170 -19.43 33.21 -12.39
CA SER A 170 -18.91 34.58 -12.39
C SER A 170 -18.03 34.93 -11.19
N ALA A 171 -17.85 34.01 -10.23
CA ALA A 171 -17.04 34.23 -9.05
C ALA A 171 -16.34 32.94 -8.57
N ILE A 172 -15.23 33.10 -7.84
CA ILE A 172 -14.51 32.01 -7.18
C ILE A 172 -14.20 32.37 -5.72
N ARG A 173 -14.47 31.44 -4.80
CA ARG A 173 -13.99 31.49 -3.41
C ARG A 173 -12.62 30.84 -3.35
N ILE A 174 -11.67 31.47 -2.67
CA ILE A 174 -10.40 30.85 -2.29
C ILE A 174 -10.33 30.84 -0.77
N ASP A 175 -10.12 29.65 -0.22
CA ASP A 175 -9.99 29.36 1.19
C ASP A 175 -8.52 29.15 1.56
N LEU A 176 -8.10 29.75 2.67
CA LEU A 176 -6.71 29.83 3.10
C LEU A 176 -6.45 28.95 4.34
N GLY A 177 -7.25 27.91 4.52
CA GLY A 177 -7.12 26.91 5.58
C GLY A 177 -7.83 27.34 6.85
N THR A 178 -7.32 26.90 8.01
CA THR A 178 -8.02 27.10 9.31
C THR A 178 -7.18 27.83 10.35
N ARG A 179 -6.06 28.45 9.95
CA ARG A 179 -5.10 29.06 10.88
C ARG A 179 -5.08 30.58 10.76
N ALA A 180 -5.24 31.24 11.89
CA ALA A 180 -4.96 32.67 12.05
C ALA A 180 -3.45 32.98 11.98
N ASP A 181 -3.14 34.26 11.90
CA ASP A 181 -1.82 34.88 11.90
C ASP A 181 -0.88 34.42 10.77
N ARG A 182 -1.44 34.15 9.59
CA ARG A 182 -0.68 33.87 8.37
C ARG A 182 -0.62 35.12 7.50
N HIS A 183 0.59 35.45 7.07
CA HIS A 183 0.85 36.62 6.25
C HIS A 183 1.03 36.21 4.79
N ILE A 184 0.15 36.71 3.92
CA ILE A 184 0.15 36.44 2.48
C ILE A 184 0.15 37.76 1.73
N ARG A 185 0.94 37.84 0.67
CA ARG A 185 0.82 38.92 -0.32
C ARG A 185 0.49 38.32 -1.67
N ILE A 186 -0.49 38.87 -2.38
CA ILE A 186 -0.93 38.41 -3.70
C ILE A 186 -0.86 39.56 -4.70
N ARG A 187 -0.37 39.29 -5.91
CA ARG A 187 -0.36 40.25 -7.02
C ARG A 187 -0.58 39.56 -8.37
N ARG A 188 -0.71 40.36 -9.44
CA ARG A 188 -0.84 39.88 -10.83
C ARG A 188 -1.99 38.87 -11.01
N LEU A 189 -3.11 39.12 -10.34
CA LEU A 189 -4.35 38.36 -10.50
C LEU A 189 -4.87 38.55 -11.93
N GLN A 190 -4.94 37.47 -12.70
CA GLN A 190 -5.39 37.49 -14.08
C GLN A 190 -6.10 36.20 -14.46
N THR A 191 -7.13 36.28 -15.30
CA THR A 191 -7.63 35.12 -16.04
C THR A 191 -6.93 35.04 -17.39
N ARG A 192 -6.38 33.87 -17.70
CA ARG A 192 -5.65 33.60 -18.94
C ARG A 192 -5.93 32.18 -19.44
N PRO A 193 -5.77 31.89 -20.75
CA PRO A 193 -5.72 30.51 -21.19
C PRO A 193 -4.52 29.77 -20.58
N MET A 194 -4.59 28.43 -20.57
CA MET A 194 -3.41 27.62 -20.28
C MET A 194 -2.23 28.01 -21.17
N SER A 195 -1.06 28.17 -20.55
CA SER A 195 0.22 28.34 -21.24
C SER A 195 0.61 27.07 -22.00
N ASN A 196 1.51 27.20 -22.97
CA ASN A 196 2.06 26.04 -23.70
C ASN A 196 2.69 24.99 -22.75
N ARG A 197 3.29 25.43 -21.64
CA ARG A 197 3.86 24.53 -20.62
C ARG A 197 2.78 23.75 -19.88
N GLU A 198 1.72 24.43 -19.43
CA GLU A 198 0.58 23.78 -18.74
C GLU A 198 -0.15 22.82 -19.71
N LEU A 199 -0.34 23.22 -20.96
CA LEU A 199 -0.88 22.34 -22.01
C LEU A 199 -0.01 21.10 -22.23
N ALA A 200 1.32 21.26 -22.24
CA ALA A 200 2.23 20.12 -22.40
C ALA A 200 2.17 19.17 -21.19
N ILE A 201 2.12 19.70 -19.97
CA ILE A 201 1.96 18.91 -18.72
C ILE A 201 0.63 18.15 -18.75
N ARG A 202 -0.47 18.84 -19.08
CA ARG A 202 -1.80 18.23 -19.19
C ARG A 202 -1.83 17.14 -20.25
N ARG A 203 -1.36 17.42 -21.47
CA ARG A 203 -1.28 16.42 -22.56
C ARG A 203 -0.45 15.21 -22.15
N LYS A 204 0.63 15.39 -21.37
CA LYS A 204 1.42 14.28 -20.84
C LYS A 204 0.60 13.45 -19.84
N SER A 205 -0.05 14.10 -18.88
CA SER A 205 -0.93 13.44 -17.89
C SER A 205 -2.09 12.68 -18.55
N ASP A 206 -2.78 13.31 -19.50
CA ASP A 206 -3.89 12.68 -20.25
C ASP A 206 -3.42 11.45 -21.05
N ARG A 207 -2.23 11.54 -21.67
CA ARG A 207 -1.62 10.39 -22.37
C ARG A 207 -1.26 9.26 -21.40
N GLN A 208 -0.69 9.58 -20.24
CA GLN A 208 -0.36 8.59 -19.20
C GLN A 208 -1.63 7.91 -18.69
N LYS A 209 -2.67 8.68 -18.33
CA LYS A 209 -3.97 8.13 -17.89
C LYS A 209 -4.60 7.24 -18.95
N LYS A 210 -4.59 7.65 -20.23
CA LYS A 210 -5.10 6.83 -21.34
C LYS A 210 -4.29 5.55 -21.53
N ALA A 211 -2.97 5.60 -21.39
CA ALA A 211 -2.11 4.43 -21.47
C ALA A 211 -2.37 3.44 -20.31
N GLN A 212 -2.50 3.94 -19.08
CA GLN A 212 -2.88 3.14 -17.91
C GLN A 212 -4.25 2.47 -18.10
N GLN A 213 -5.26 3.21 -18.59
CA GLN A 213 -6.58 2.64 -18.88
C GLN A 213 -6.52 1.54 -19.94
N ALA A 214 -5.74 1.73 -21.01
CA ALA A 214 -5.56 0.72 -22.06
C ALA A 214 -4.82 -0.52 -21.56
N LEU A 215 -3.82 -0.35 -20.69
CA LEU A 215 -3.10 -1.45 -20.06
C LEU A 215 -4.01 -2.23 -19.09
N ALA A 216 -4.74 -1.53 -18.21
CA ALA A 216 -5.70 -2.14 -17.31
C ALA A 216 -6.77 -2.95 -18.06
N ALA A 217 -7.32 -2.40 -19.15
CA ALA A 217 -8.26 -3.12 -20.00
C ALA A 217 -7.63 -4.35 -20.70
N SER A 218 -6.33 -4.34 -20.97
CA SER A 218 -5.63 -5.48 -21.54
C SER A 218 -5.40 -6.58 -20.52
N ILE A 219 -5.00 -6.24 -19.28
CA ILE A 219 -4.88 -7.18 -18.16
C ILE A 219 -6.24 -7.82 -17.84
N ARG A 220 -7.31 -7.03 -17.78
CA ARG A 220 -8.66 -7.55 -17.56
C ARG A 220 -9.09 -8.56 -18.62
N ARG A 221 -8.91 -8.21 -19.90
CA ARG A 221 -9.22 -9.11 -21.02
C ARG A 221 -8.37 -10.38 -20.97
N TYR A 222 -7.10 -10.29 -20.57
CA TYR A 222 -6.22 -11.44 -20.42
C TYR A 222 -6.78 -12.47 -19.42
N HIS A 223 -7.26 -12.03 -18.26
CA HIS A 223 -7.88 -12.92 -17.25
C HIS A 223 -9.28 -13.41 -17.61
N GLN A 224 -10.00 -12.69 -18.46
CA GLN A 224 -11.35 -13.08 -18.93
C GLN A 224 -11.31 -13.98 -20.18
N ARG A 225 -10.16 -14.07 -20.85
CA ARG A 225 -10.01 -14.79 -22.11
C ARG A 225 -10.03 -16.31 -21.90
N SER A 226 -10.83 -17.00 -22.71
CA SER A 226 -10.67 -18.43 -22.92
C SER A 226 -9.45 -18.67 -23.83
N TRP A 227 -8.51 -19.49 -23.36
CA TRP A 227 -7.26 -19.73 -24.05
C TRP A 227 -7.36 -20.97 -24.95
N PRO A 228 -6.84 -20.93 -26.20
CA PRO A 228 -6.76 -22.12 -27.05
C PRO A 228 -5.85 -23.23 -26.51
N ALA A 229 -4.92 -22.89 -25.63
CA ALA A 229 -3.96 -23.79 -25.04
C ALA A 229 -3.79 -23.53 -23.54
N HIS A 230 -3.51 -24.59 -22.79
CA HIS A 230 -3.22 -24.54 -21.36
C HIS A 230 -1.87 -25.18 -21.08
N ILE A 231 -1.07 -24.55 -20.23
CA ILE A 231 0.11 -25.19 -19.63
C ILE A 231 -0.39 -25.82 -18.34
N ASP A 232 -0.32 -27.14 -18.26
CA ASP A 232 -0.91 -27.92 -17.16
C ASP A 232 0.14 -28.21 -16.08
N ARG A 233 1.41 -28.39 -16.48
CA ARG A 233 2.50 -28.67 -15.55
C ARG A 233 3.82 -28.13 -16.05
N ILE A 234 4.63 -27.62 -15.12
CA ILE A 234 6.05 -27.33 -15.33
C ILE A 234 6.82 -28.06 -14.24
N SER A 235 7.80 -28.87 -14.63
CA SER A 235 8.58 -29.70 -13.72
C SER A 235 10.07 -29.58 -14.02
N ALA A 236 10.89 -29.65 -12.97
CA ALA A 236 12.34 -29.69 -13.08
C ALA A 236 12.81 -31.14 -13.23
N GLU A 237 13.62 -31.41 -14.26
CA GLU A 237 14.37 -32.65 -14.46
C GLU A 237 15.86 -32.41 -14.14
N PRO A 238 16.67 -33.47 -13.92
CA PRO A 238 18.09 -33.31 -13.63
C PRO A 238 18.88 -32.45 -14.63
N ASP A 239 18.53 -32.53 -15.92
CA ASP A 239 19.21 -31.87 -17.03
C ASP A 239 18.29 -30.97 -17.90
N ALA A 240 17.01 -30.84 -17.55
CA ALA A 240 16.06 -30.04 -18.31
C ALA A 240 14.88 -29.51 -17.47
N ILE A 241 14.09 -28.64 -18.07
CA ILE A 241 12.73 -28.33 -17.62
C ILE A 241 11.75 -28.94 -18.59
N ARG A 242 10.78 -29.65 -18.04
CA ARG A 242 9.68 -30.24 -18.80
C ARG A 242 8.41 -29.43 -18.59
N VAL A 243 7.86 -28.95 -19.69
CA VAL A 243 6.58 -28.23 -19.75
C VAL A 243 5.59 -29.10 -20.50
N GLU A 244 4.45 -29.35 -19.87
CA GLU A 244 3.36 -30.16 -20.42
C GLU A 244 2.08 -29.35 -20.42
N GLY A 245 1.23 -29.65 -21.40
CA GLY A 245 -0.08 -29.01 -21.47
C GLY A 245 -0.97 -29.57 -22.56
N SER A 246 -2.06 -28.87 -22.78
CA SER A 246 -3.16 -29.30 -23.62
C SER A 246 -3.66 -28.20 -24.56
N PHE A 247 -4.31 -28.63 -25.64
CA PHE A 247 -4.96 -27.78 -26.62
C PHE A 247 -6.46 -28.03 -26.61
N ALA A 248 -7.26 -26.97 -26.69
CA ALA A 248 -8.72 -27.07 -26.73
C ALA A 248 -9.25 -27.69 -28.04
N MET A 249 -8.41 -27.71 -29.08
CA MET A 249 -8.71 -28.29 -30.39
C MET A 249 -7.42 -28.72 -31.08
N ASP A 250 -7.54 -29.61 -32.06
CA ASP A 250 -6.42 -30.03 -32.90
C ASP A 250 -5.82 -28.83 -33.65
N ILE A 251 -4.52 -28.63 -33.47
CA ILE A 251 -3.72 -27.58 -34.06
C ILE A 251 -2.41 -28.13 -34.66
N ALA A 252 -2.43 -29.38 -35.13
CA ALA A 252 -1.27 -30.12 -35.65
C ALA A 252 -0.41 -29.29 -36.63
N ASP A 253 -1.03 -28.57 -37.56
CA ASP A 253 -0.32 -27.81 -38.61
C ASP A 253 0.20 -26.43 -38.16
N GLN A 254 -0.12 -25.96 -36.95
CA GLN A 254 0.24 -24.62 -36.51
C GLN A 254 1.65 -24.54 -35.90
N ARG A 255 2.45 -23.53 -36.25
CA ARG A 255 3.78 -23.30 -35.64
C ARG A 255 3.63 -22.67 -34.26
N ILE A 256 3.75 -23.51 -33.23
CA ILE A 256 3.57 -23.11 -31.83
C ILE A 256 4.90 -23.23 -31.11
N PHE A 257 5.20 -22.20 -30.33
CA PHE A 257 6.40 -22.12 -29.54
C PHE A 257 6.07 -21.82 -28.09
N LEU A 258 6.87 -22.38 -27.21
CA LEU A 258 6.95 -21.97 -25.82
C LEU A 258 7.97 -20.83 -25.70
N ILE A 259 7.62 -19.79 -24.95
CA ILE A 259 8.53 -18.70 -24.60
C ILE A 259 8.60 -18.55 -23.09
N ARG A 260 9.76 -18.08 -22.60
CA ARG A 260 9.92 -17.60 -21.22
C ARG A 260 9.51 -16.12 -21.19
N ARG A 261 8.74 -15.72 -20.18
CA ARG A 261 8.37 -14.32 -19.92
C ARG A 261 9.34 -13.73 -18.92
N ASN A 262 9.82 -12.52 -19.19
CA ASN A 262 10.74 -11.83 -18.28
C ASN A 262 10.02 -11.45 -16.98
N LEU A 263 10.80 -11.29 -15.89
CA LEU A 263 10.29 -10.82 -14.59
C LEU A 263 9.55 -9.48 -14.73
N HIS A 264 10.11 -8.58 -15.54
CA HIS A 264 9.59 -7.24 -15.72
C HIS A 264 8.43 -7.12 -16.74
N SER A 265 8.15 -8.18 -17.49
CA SER A 265 7.10 -8.19 -18.50
C SER A 265 5.70 -8.35 -17.89
N VAL A 266 4.74 -7.57 -18.41
CA VAL A 266 3.30 -7.80 -18.19
C VAL A 266 2.83 -8.87 -19.17
N THR A 267 2.26 -9.97 -18.67
CA THR A 267 1.88 -11.15 -19.49
C THR A 267 0.70 -10.91 -20.41
N ALA A 268 -0.11 -9.89 -20.11
CA ALA A 268 -1.20 -9.44 -20.96
C ALA A 268 -0.75 -8.70 -22.23
N LEU A 269 0.51 -8.26 -22.30
CA LEU A 269 1.07 -7.57 -23.46
C LEU A 269 1.77 -8.55 -24.42
N PRO A 270 1.92 -8.20 -25.71
CA PRO A 270 2.71 -8.99 -26.65
C PRO A 270 4.12 -9.26 -26.15
N ALA A 271 4.68 -10.40 -26.55
CA ALA A 271 6.04 -10.75 -26.22
C ALA A 271 7.05 -9.82 -26.90
N SER A 272 8.09 -9.45 -26.18
CA SER A 272 9.21 -8.68 -26.70
C SER A 272 10.02 -9.51 -27.71
N GLN A 273 10.80 -8.84 -28.56
CA GLN A 273 11.69 -9.52 -29.50
C GLN A 273 12.70 -10.43 -28.79
N ASN A 274 13.21 -10.02 -27.61
CA ASN A 274 14.12 -10.85 -26.82
C ASN A 274 13.45 -12.13 -26.31
N GLU A 275 12.22 -12.04 -25.81
CA GLU A 275 11.47 -13.23 -25.36
C GLU A 275 11.13 -14.17 -26.53
N LEU A 276 10.84 -13.62 -27.72
CA LEU A 276 10.57 -14.40 -28.93
C LEU A 276 11.81 -15.02 -29.56
N ALA A 277 12.99 -14.40 -29.39
CA ALA A 277 14.27 -14.97 -29.82
C ALA A 277 14.60 -16.25 -29.05
N ASN A 278 14.21 -16.30 -27.77
CA ASN A 278 14.42 -17.44 -26.87
C ASN A 278 13.18 -18.36 -26.81
N ARG A 279 12.78 -18.90 -27.97
CA ARG A 279 11.59 -19.75 -28.11
C ARG A 279 11.93 -21.22 -28.37
N TRP A 280 11.12 -22.12 -27.84
CA TRP A 280 11.27 -23.56 -28.00
C TRP A 280 10.09 -24.17 -28.75
N ILE A 281 10.37 -25.10 -29.66
CA ILE A 281 9.32 -25.83 -30.37
C ILE A 281 8.66 -26.81 -29.41
N VAL A 282 7.33 -26.81 -29.38
CA VAL A 282 6.56 -27.81 -28.63
C VAL A 282 6.40 -29.09 -29.45
N GLN A 283 6.61 -30.24 -28.81
CA GLN A 283 6.33 -31.56 -29.39
C GLN A 283 4.87 -31.90 -29.11
N LYS A 284 4.08 -32.08 -30.17
CA LYS A 284 2.65 -32.38 -30.07
C LYS A 284 2.44 -33.89 -30.04
N SER A 285 1.41 -34.35 -29.34
CA SER A 285 0.94 -35.74 -29.45
C SER A 285 0.36 -36.03 -30.84
N GLU A 286 0.23 -37.31 -31.18
CA GLU A 286 -0.33 -37.75 -32.47
C GLU A 286 -1.78 -37.27 -32.69
N ASP A 287 -2.56 -37.16 -31.61
CA ASP A 287 -3.93 -36.64 -31.65
C ASP A 287 -4.00 -35.10 -31.71
N GLY A 288 -2.86 -34.41 -31.61
CA GLY A 288 -2.79 -32.94 -31.63
C GLY A 288 -3.40 -32.24 -30.42
N LEU A 289 -3.79 -32.98 -29.36
CA LEU A 289 -4.50 -32.43 -28.20
C LEU A 289 -3.61 -32.13 -27.00
N SER A 290 -2.38 -32.64 -26.98
CA SER A 290 -1.42 -32.38 -25.92
C SER A 290 -0.06 -31.98 -26.48
N PHE A 291 0.76 -31.37 -25.63
CA PHE A 291 2.14 -31.09 -25.96
C PHE A 291 3.09 -31.35 -24.78
N THR A 292 4.33 -31.65 -25.13
CA THR A 292 5.48 -31.61 -24.22
C THR A 292 6.54 -30.70 -24.82
N CYS A 293 7.26 -29.99 -23.97
CA CYS A 293 8.43 -29.21 -24.35
C CYS A 293 9.53 -29.47 -23.32
N ARG A 294 10.71 -29.86 -23.79
CA ARG A 294 11.87 -30.12 -22.94
C ARG A 294 12.94 -29.07 -23.22
N ILE A 295 13.25 -28.27 -22.21
CA ILE A 295 14.20 -27.16 -22.29
C ILE A 295 15.49 -27.58 -21.56
N PRO A 296 16.61 -27.83 -22.26
CA PRO A 296 17.85 -28.22 -21.60
C PRO A 296 18.38 -27.15 -20.65
N ASN A 297 18.87 -27.54 -19.48
CA ASN A 297 19.34 -26.62 -18.43
C ASN A 297 20.51 -25.73 -18.88
N GLU A 298 21.36 -26.23 -19.79
CA GLU A 298 22.47 -25.48 -20.39
C GLU A 298 21.99 -24.31 -21.25
N ILE A 299 20.86 -24.47 -21.93
CA ILE A 299 20.24 -23.45 -22.79
C ILE A 299 19.33 -22.52 -21.96
N ALA A 300 18.76 -23.03 -20.87
CA ALA A 300 17.96 -22.25 -19.93
C ALA A 300 18.78 -21.36 -18.97
N ASP A 301 20.12 -21.37 -19.09
CA ASP A 301 21.06 -20.65 -18.22
C ASP A 301 20.99 -21.11 -16.74
N ARG A 302 21.18 -22.43 -16.54
CA ARG A 302 20.97 -23.18 -15.28
C ARG A 302 19.55 -23.07 -14.74
N ALA A 303 18.62 -23.73 -15.42
CA ALA A 303 17.21 -23.90 -15.06
C ALA A 303 16.43 -22.58 -14.92
N ALA A 304 15.13 -22.62 -15.23
CA ALA A 304 14.20 -21.58 -14.80
C ALA A 304 14.46 -21.25 -13.32
N GLN A 305 14.57 -19.97 -13.06
CA GLN A 305 14.82 -19.40 -11.76
C GLN A 305 13.48 -19.00 -11.15
N TRP A 306 13.49 -18.80 -9.83
CA TRP A 306 12.33 -18.35 -9.08
C TRP A 306 11.74 -17.06 -9.68
N GLY A 307 10.43 -17.08 -9.91
CA GLY A 307 9.69 -16.01 -10.58
C GLY A 307 9.63 -16.08 -12.11
N ASP A 308 10.20 -17.11 -12.75
CA ASP A 308 10.01 -17.30 -14.18
C ASP A 308 8.59 -17.78 -14.52
N ARG A 309 8.15 -17.43 -15.73
CA ARG A 309 6.87 -17.87 -16.30
C ARG A 309 7.06 -18.31 -17.74
N PHE A 310 6.23 -19.24 -18.17
CA PHE A 310 6.22 -19.74 -19.54
C PHE A 310 4.88 -19.48 -20.20
N GLN A 311 4.89 -19.22 -21.50
CA GLN A 311 3.67 -18.92 -22.27
C GLN A 311 3.79 -19.48 -23.68
N LEU A 312 2.66 -19.91 -24.26
CA LEU A 312 2.61 -20.37 -25.64
C LEU A 312 2.28 -19.22 -26.60
N VAL A 313 2.98 -19.21 -27.73
CA VAL A 313 2.75 -18.29 -28.84
C VAL A 313 2.63 -19.06 -30.15
N ARG A 314 1.78 -18.57 -31.04
CA ARG A 314 1.66 -19.04 -32.42
C ARG A 314 2.31 -18.04 -33.35
N GLN A 315 3.17 -18.52 -34.24
CA GLN A 315 3.74 -17.75 -35.33
C GLN A 315 2.81 -17.80 -36.56
N HIS A 316 2.57 -16.66 -37.19
CA HIS A 316 1.82 -16.53 -38.43
C HIS A 316 2.75 -16.31 -39.62
N GLU A 317 2.54 -17.05 -40.70
CA GLU A 317 3.19 -16.83 -41.99
C GLU A 317 2.26 -16.02 -42.91
N PRO A 318 2.79 -15.14 -43.78
CA PRO A 318 4.21 -14.85 -44.05
C PRO A 318 4.81 -13.71 -43.18
N THR A 319 4.06 -13.15 -42.23
CA THR A 319 4.40 -11.89 -41.55
C THR A 319 5.34 -12.00 -40.35
N GLU A 320 5.79 -13.22 -40.00
CA GLU A 320 6.51 -13.55 -38.75
C GLU A 320 5.88 -12.92 -37.48
N SER A 321 4.57 -12.68 -37.51
CA SER A 321 3.86 -12.09 -36.37
C SER A 321 3.46 -13.18 -35.38
N PHE A 322 3.37 -12.82 -34.09
CA PHE A 322 3.05 -13.77 -33.02
C PHE A 322 1.74 -13.42 -32.32
N THR A 323 0.96 -14.45 -32.01
CA THR A 323 -0.25 -14.32 -31.17
C THR A 323 -0.16 -15.22 -29.94
N LEU A 324 -0.56 -14.70 -28.77
CA LEU A 324 -0.63 -15.47 -27.53
C LEU A 324 -1.67 -16.59 -27.64
N MET A 325 -1.27 -17.81 -27.28
CA MET A 325 -2.07 -19.05 -27.33
C MET A 325 -2.48 -19.55 -25.94
N SER A 326 -1.73 -19.20 -24.89
CA SER A 326 -2.06 -19.56 -23.51
C SER A 326 -1.92 -18.35 -22.57
N ALA A 327 -2.52 -18.46 -21.39
CA ALA A 327 -2.04 -17.71 -20.24
C ALA A 327 -0.58 -18.10 -19.95
N ALA A 328 0.16 -17.19 -19.31
CA ALA A 328 1.44 -17.52 -18.74
C ALA A 328 1.24 -18.43 -17.53
N HIS A 329 2.14 -19.39 -17.32
CA HIS A 329 2.14 -20.28 -16.17
C HIS A 329 3.45 -20.14 -15.42
N TRP A 330 3.39 -19.99 -14.10
CA TRP A 330 4.57 -19.83 -13.27
C TRP A 330 5.39 -21.12 -13.19
N PHE A 331 6.71 -20.98 -13.22
CA PHE A 331 7.61 -22.05 -12.83
C PHE A 331 7.49 -22.27 -11.32
N ALA A 332 7.17 -23.49 -10.92
CA ALA A 332 7.21 -23.93 -9.54
C ALA A 332 8.08 -25.19 -9.49
N THR A 333 8.97 -25.29 -8.51
CA THR A 333 9.62 -26.57 -8.24
C THR A 333 8.53 -27.56 -7.81
N ASP A 334 8.61 -28.79 -8.35
CA ASP A 334 7.62 -29.84 -8.11
C ASP A 334 7.78 -30.35 -6.66
N LEU A 335 7.27 -29.56 -5.71
CA LEU A 335 7.14 -29.93 -4.32
C LEU A 335 5.91 -30.81 -4.18
N SER A 336 5.92 -31.94 -4.90
CA SER A 336 4.88 -32.98 -4.88
C SER A 336 4.65 -33.58 -3.49
N GLU A 337 5.47 -33.20 -2.50
CA GLU A 337 5.32 -33.50 -1.08
C GLU A 337 5.38 -32.24 -0.21
N ALA A 338 4.74 -31.13 -0.60
CA ALA A 338 4.34 -30.14 0.41
C ALA A 338 3.27 -30.78 1.29
N SER A 339 3.70 -31.58 2.26
CA SER A 339 2.84 -32.08 3.31
C SER A 339 2.08 -30.89 3.86
N ALA A 340 0.76 -30.93 3.71
CA ALA A 340 -0.12 -30.16 4.55
C ALA A 340 0.48 -30.18 5.97
N PRO A 341 0.64 -29.05 6.67
CA PRO A 341 0.86 -29.14 8.09
C PRO A 341 -0.19 -30.11 8.62
N ALA A 342 0.27 -31.20 9.24
CA ALA A 342 -0.62 -32.23 9.78
C ALA A 342 -1.74 -31.51 10.51
N GLN A 343 -2.98 -31.96 10.32
CA GLN A 343 -4.19 -31.33 10.83
C GLN A 343 -4.04 -31.12 12.35
N GLN A 344 -3.41 -30.00 12.73
CA GLN A 344 -3.17 -29.64 14.11
C GLN A 344 -4.54 -29.31 14.68
N GLU A 345 -4.77 -29.71 15.93
CA GLU A 345 -5.91 -29.18 16.67
C GLU A 345 -5.90 -27.67 16.50
N HIS A 346 -7.04 -27.13 16.08
CA HIS A 346 -7.16 -25.74 15.70
C HIS A 346 -6.89 -24.85 16.92
N GLN A 347 -5.65 -24.37 17.04
CA GLN A 347 -5.21 -23.47 18.09
C GLN A 347 -4.54 -22.24 17.47
N VAL A 348 -5.12 -21.07 17.73
CA VAL A 348 -4.57 -19.79 17.32
C VAL A 348 -3.30 -19.52 18.11
N ARG A 349 -2.18 -19.31 17.41
CA ARG A 349 -0.89 -18.99 18.05
C ARG A 349 -0.91 -17.56 18.57
N LYS A 350 -0.59 -17.39 19.86
CA LYS A 350 -0.46 -16.08 20.50
C LYS A 350 0.87 -15.45 20.10
N GLY A 351 0.87 -14.23 19.59
CA GLY A 351 2.09 -13.59 19.12
C GLY A 351 2.15 -12.08 19.30
N LEU A 352 3.25 -11.47 18.88
CA LEU A 352 3.46 -10.02 18.97
C LEU A 352 4.17 -9.49 17.72
N THR A 353 3.81 -8.27 17.35
CA THR A 353 4.53 -7.53 16.31
C THR A 353 5.77 -6.85 16.87
N CYS A 354 6.67 -6.42 15.98
CA CYS A 354 7.81 -5.55 16.32
C CYS A 354 8.75 -6.15 17.38
N LEU A 355 8.90 -7.48 17.38
CA LEU A 355 9.84 -8.16 18.26
C LEU A 355 11.28 -7.87 17.81
N THR A 356 12.14 -7.58 18.79
CA THR A 356 13.57 -7.36 18.56
C THR A 356 14.36 -7.92 19.74
N THR A 357 15.69 -7.99 19.60
CA THR A 357 16.61 -8.45 20.65
C THR A 357 16.60 -7.62 21.94
N ARG A 358 15.86 -6.50 21.98
CA ARG A 358 15.70 -5.67 23.19
C ARG A 358 14.80 -6.31 24.25
N PHE A 359 13.94 -7.25 23.86
CA PHE A 359 13.02 -7.94 24.78
C PHE A 359 13.70 -9.20 25.31
N PRO A 360 13.92 -9.34 26.63
CA PRO A 360 14.52 -10.53 27.20
C PRO A 360 13.71 -11.79 26.88
N MET A 361 14.38 -12.93 26.69
CA MET A 361 13.73 -14.23 26.43
C MET A 361 12.70 -14.57 27.52
N THR A 362 13.02 -14.30 28.79
CA THR A 362 12.11 -14.52 29.91
C THR A 362 10.79 -13.78 29.74
N MET A 363 10.80 -12.58 29.15
CA MET A 363 9.61 -11.79 28.88
C MET A 363 8.76 -12.41 27.77
N LEU A 364 9.41 -13.00 26.75
CA LEU A 364 8.71 -13.72 25.67
C LEU A 364 8.07 -15.01 26.20
N ASP A 365 8.80 -15.74 27.06
CA ASP A 365 8.34 -16.96 27.73
C ASP A 365 7.20 -16.68 28.71
N GLU A 366 7.30 -15.61 29.52
CA GLU A 366 6.28 -15.17 30.46
C GLU A 366 4.96 -14.83 29.77
N LEU A 367 5.03 -14.21 28.59
CA LEU A 367 3.85 -13.95 27.78
C LEU A 367 3.32 -15.20 27.08
N GLY A 368 4.09 -16.29 27.03
CA GLY A 368 3.70 -17.52 26.33
C GLY A 368 3.56 -17.32 24.83
N LEU A 369 4.46 -16.55 24.21
CA LEU A 369 4.42 -16.28 22.77
C LEU A 369 4.81 -17.53 21.97
N GLN A 370 4.07 -17.77 20.90
CA GLN A 370 4.26 -18.88 19.97
C GLN A 370 4.51 -18.40 18.53
N HIS A 371 4.09 -17.18 18.22
CA HIS A 371 4.27 -16.53 16.92
C HIS A 371 4.80 -15.10 17.10
N GLY A 372 5.37 -14.52 16.07
CA GLY A 372 5.69 -13.10 16.06
C GLY A 372 6.16 -12.59 14.71
N SER A 373 6.07 -11.29 14.51
CA SER A 373 6.42 -10.65 13.24
C SER A 373 7.57 -9.66 13.36
N ILE A 374 8.43 -9.65 12.33
CA ILE A 374 9.56 -8.75 12.18
C ILE A 374 9.50 -8.00 10.85
N ASN A 375 9.90 -6.73 10.88
CA ASN A 375 9.99 -5.90 9.68
C ASN A 375 11.35 -6.11 8.99
N ILE A 376 11.33 -6.44 7.70
CA ILE A 376 12.51 -6.61 6.87
C ILE A 376 12.61 -5.43 5.91
N ASN A 377 13.56 -4.53 6.17
CA ASN A 377 13.87 -3.43 5.28
C ASN A 377 14.70 -3.92 4.09
N MET A 378 14.04 -4.14 2.96
CA MET A 378 14.61 -4.68 1.73
C MET A 378 15.73 -3.79 1.15
N ASN A 379 15.59 -2.47 1.24
CA ASN A 379 16.62 -1.53 0.75
C ASN A 379 17.92 -1.62 1.55
N SER A 380 17.89 -2.16 2.77
CA SER A 380 19.09 -2.38 3.58
C SER A 380 19.86 -3.66 3.24
N LEU A 381 19.29 -4.49 2.35
CA LEU A 381 19.85 -5.80 1.94
C LEU A 381 20.51 -5.74 0.55
N VAL A 382 20.47 -4.59 -0.12
CA VAL A 382 21.04 -4.41 -1.45
C VAL A 382 21.69 -3.03 -1.55
N ARG A 383 22.83 -2.96 -2.24
CA ARG A 383 23.50 -1.70 -2.58
C ARG A 383 23.67 -1.59 -4.08
N ARG A 384 23.50 -0.37 -4.59
CA ARG A 384 23.93 0.01 -5.93
C ARG A 384 25.45 0.18 -5.95
N VAL A 385 26.10 -0.37 -6.96
CA VAL A 385 27.55 -0.27 -7.19
C VAL A 385 27.76 0.28 -8.60
N GLY A 386 28.51 1.38 -8.71
CA GLY A 386 28.71 2.11 -9.98
C GLY A 386 27.75 3.29 -10.16
N ASN A 387 27.96 4.06 -11.22
CA ASN A 387 27.19 5.25 -11.58
C ASN A 387 26.65 5.13 -13.02
N GLY A 388 25.54 5.81 -13.33
CA GLY A 388 24.96 5.80 -14.67
C GLY A 388 24.46 4.42 -15.09
N ASP A 389 24.65 4.09 -16.37
CA ASP A 389 24.18 2.86 -17.01
C ASP A 389 24.99 1.61 -16.62
N ASP A 390 26.20 1.78 -16.07
CA ASP A 390 27.06 0.68 -15.57
C ASP A 390 26.73 0.24 -14.14
N ALA A 391 25.64 0.77 -13.56
CA ALA A 391 25.25 0.43 -12.21
C ALA A 391 24.80 -1.04 -12.10
N SER A 392 25.38 -1.74 -11.13
CA SER A 392 24.99 -3.10 -10.75
C SER A 392 24.47 -3.14 -9.31
N TYR A 393 23.79 -4.22 -8.95
CA TYR A 393 23.26 -4.41 -7.60
C TYR A 393 23.98 -5.57 -6.91
N ARG A 394 24.38 -5.35 -5.66
CA ARG A 394 25.04 -6.36 -4.82
C ARG A 394 24.35 -6.49 -3.48
N LEU A 395 24.30 -7.71 -2.96
CA LEU A 395 23.76 -8.00 -1.63
C LEU A 395 24.58 -7.32 -0.53
N ASP A 396 23.89 -6.81 0.48
CA ASP A 396 24.48 -6.12 1.63
C ASP A 396 24.59 -7.04 2.85
N GLU A 397 25.75 -7.68 3.00
CA GLU A 397 26.03 -8.58 4.13
C GLU A 397 25.87 -7.91 5.51
N ALA A 398 26.07 -6.58 5.62
CA ALA A 398 25.88 -5.90 6.90
C ALA A 398 24.39 -5.77 7.28
N GLY A 399 23.50 -5.59 6.29
CA GLY A 399 22.05 -5.64 6.49
C GLY A 399 21.60 -7.02 6.94
N PHE A 400 22.08 -8.02 6.22
CA PHE A 400 21.86 -9.43 6.47
C PHE A 400 22.29 -9.85 7.90
N ARG A 401 23.50 -9.49 8.36
CA ARG A 401 23.93 -9.77 9.75
C ARG A 401 23.04 -9.16 10.84
N ARG A 402 22.46 -7.98 10.61
CA ARG A 402 21.52 -7.36 11.57
C ARG A 402 20.22 -8.16 11.66
N LEU A 403 19.75 -8.67 10.53
CA LEU A 403 18.57 -9.50 10.47
C LEU A 403 18.81 -10.86 11.16
N ASP A 404 19.97 -11.51 10.94
CA ASP A 404 20.34 -12.76 11.61
C ASP A 404 20.27 -12.68 13.12
N ALA A 405 20.79 -11.57 13.69
CA ALA A 405 20.78 -11.39 15.13
C ALA A 405 19.36 -11.43 15.70
N THR A 406 18.37 -10.91 14.95
CA THR A 406 16.96 -10.91 15.37
C THR A 406 16.31 -12.26 15.12
N VAL A 407 16.48 -12.84 13.92
CA VAL A 407 15.87 -14.12 13.54
C VAL A 407 16.41 -15.26 14.42
N SER A 408 17.72 -15.31 14.65
CA SER A 408 18.35 -16.30 15.51
C SER A 408 17.90 -16.18 16.96
N TYR A 409 17.74 -14.95 17.45
CA TYR A 409 17.26 -14.69 18.81
C TYR A 409 15.85 -15.23 19.03
N LEU A 410 14.92 -14.89 18.13
CA LEU A 410 13.52 -15.32 18.24
C LEU A 410 13.33 -16.80 17.91
N SER A 411 14.15 -17.37 17.02
CA SER A 411 14.17 -18.81 16.76
C SER A 411 14.60 -19.61 17.99
N LYS A 412 15.59 -19.12 18.75
CA LYS A 412 15.99 -19.71 20.05
C LYS A 412 14.87 -19.62 21.09
N ALA A 413 13.99 -18.61 20.98
CA ALA A 413 12.76 -18.49 21.78
C ALA A 413 11.65 -19.44 21.32
N LYS A 414 11.89 -20.27 20.30
CA LYS A 414 10.92 -21.18 19.69
C LYS A 414 9.67 -20.45 19.17
N ILE A 415 9.84 -19.19 18.79
CA ILE A 415 8.78 -18.38 18.17
C ILE A 415 8.75 -18.66 16.68
N GLN A 416 7.58 -19.02 16.15
CA GLN A 416 7.37 -19.09 14.72
C GLN A 416 7.31 -17.68 14.12
N LEU A 417 8.10 -17.42 13.08
CA LEU A 417 8.31 -16.06 12.58
C LEU A 417 7.54 -15.75 11.30
N ALA A 418 6.98 -14.54 11.28
CA ALA A 418 6.56 -13.83 10.08
C ALA A 418 7.54 -12.70 9.71
N GLY A 419 8.07 -12.71 8.49
CA GLY A 419 8.86 -11.62 7.93
C GLY A 419 8.00 -10.71 7.05
N ILE A 420 7.89 -9.42 7.41
CA ILE A 420 7.16 -8.40 6.63
C ILE A 420 8.14 -7.69 5.69
N LEU A 421 7.97 -7.86 4.38
CA LEU A 421 8.89 -7.31 3.38
C LEU A 421 8.57 -5.85 3.05
N LEU A 422 9.36 -4.92 3.58
CA LEU A 422 9.15 -3.48 3.44
C LEU A 422 10.21 -2.84 2.56
N ILE A 423 9.78 -1.97 1.64
CA ILE A 423 10.69 -1.16 0.81
C ILE A 423 10.45 0.30 1.19
N PRO A 424 11.24 0.89 2.10
CA PRO A 424 11.12 2.29 2.45
C PRO A 424 11.18 3.16 1.20
N ASN A 425 10.21 4.06 1.07
CA ASN A 425 10.11 4.90 -0.10
C ASN A 425 11.25 5.93 -0.10
N SER A 426 12.20 5.72 -1.00
CA SER A 426 13.39 6.53 -1.15
C SER A 426 13.67 6.61 -2.65
N PRO A 427 13.46 7.77 -3.31
CA PRO A 427 13.48 7.87 -4.77
C PRO A 427 14.78 7.41 -5.46
N THR A 428 15.87 7.28 -4.71
CA THR A 428 17.18 6.84 -5.21
C THR A 428 17.52 5.40 -4.86
N ALA A 429 16.69 4.74 -4.05
CA ALA A 429 16.90 3.37 -3.63
C ALA A 429 16.52 2.38 -4.74
N PRO A 430 17.28 1.30 -4.90
CA PRO A 430 17.21 0.46 -6.10
C PRO A 430 15.91 -0.33 -6.25
N LEU A 431 15.27 -0.70 -5.14
CA LEU A 431 14.06 -1.53 -5.17
C LEU A 431 12.78 -0.69 -5.23
N VAL A 432 12.85 0.64 -5.21
CA VAL A 432 11.67 1.51 -5.15
C VAL A 432 11.04 1.65 -6.54
N HIS A 433 9.74 1.38 -6.65
CA HIS A 433 9.01 1.57 -7.90
C HIS A 433 9.18 3.02 -8.41
N PRO A 434 9.51 3.23 -9.70
CA PRO A 434 9.85 4.56 -10.20
C PRO A 434 8.67 5.55 -10.21
N ASP A 435 7.44 5.05 -10.30
CA ASP A 435 6.23 5.88 -10.17
C ASP A 435 5.83 6.14 -8.71
N ALA A 436 6.58 5.66 -7.72
CA ALA A 436 6.25 5.86 -6.31
C ALA A 436 6.28 7.36 -5.95
N ASP A 437 5.18 7.85 -5.39
CA ASP A 437 5.07 9.24 -4.93
C ASP A 437 5.79 9.41 -3.59
N PRO A 438 6.62 10.47 -3.40
CA PRO A 438 7.31 10.73 -2.13
C PRO A 438 6.42 10.83 -0.88
N ALA A 439 5.11 11.04 -1.04
CA ALA A 439 4.15 11.03 0.06
C ALA A 439 3.95 9.63 0.69
N GLY A 440 4.20 8.55 -0.06
CA GLY A 440 4.10 7.18 0.45
C GLY A 440 5.25 6.85 1.42
N THR A 441 5.00 6.07 2.47
CA THR A 441 6.03 5.61 3.40
C THR A 441 6.83 4.42 2.86
N TYR A 442 6.14 3.48 2.21
CA TYR A 442 6.76 2.34 1.55
C TYR A 442 6.34 2.30 0.09
N ALA A 443 7.18 1.69 -0.75
CA ALA A 443 6.96 1.54 -2.18
C ALA A 443 6.72 0.07 -2.56
N MET A 444 6.04 -0.14 -3.68
CA MET A 444 6.05 -1.41 -4.40
C MET A 444 7.48 -1.68 -4.93
N PRO A 445 7.91 -2.94 -5.13
CA PRO A 445 9.19 -3.24 -5.75
C PRO A 445 9.25 -2.73 -7.19
N ASN A 446 10.42 -2.24 -7.63
CA ASN A 446 10.65 -1.98 -9.04
C ASN A 446 10.81 -3.29 -9.82
N LEU A 447 9.75 -3.68 -10.52
CA LEU A 447 9.70 -4.80 -11.44
C LEU A 447 9.38 -4.34 -12.87
N ILE A 448 9.74 -3.11 -13.25
CA ILE A 448 9.47 -2.61 -14.62
C ILE A 448 10.67 -2.65 -15.55
N ASP A 449 11.87 -2.81 -14.99
CA ASP A 449 13.11 -3.02 -15.73
C ASP A 449 13.87 -4.25 -15.23
N GLU A 450 14.73 -4.78 -16.09
CA GLU A 450 15.42 -6.04 -15.84
C GLU A 450 16.39 -5.97 -14.66
N ALA A 451 17.24 -4.94 -14.59
CA ALA A 451 18.27 -4.86 -13.56
C ALA A 451 17.68 -4.79 -12.14
N ASN A 452 16.63 -3.98 -11.95
CA ASN A 452 15.97 -3.86 -10.64
C ASN A 452 15.13 -5.09 -10.29
N ALA A 453 14.45 -5.70 -11.26
CA ALA A 453 13.73 -6.96 -11.04
C ALA A 453 14.69 -8.10 -10.65
N GLN A 454 15.88 -8.16 -11.26
CA GLN A 454 16.92 -9.11 -10.90
C GLN A 454 17.49 -8.85 -9.50
N ALA A 455 17.69 -7.59 -9.12
CA ALA A 455 18.13 -7.24 -7.77
C ALA A 455 17.10 -7.64 -6.70
N TYR A 456 15.82 -7.37 -6.95
CA TYR A 456 14.73 -7.80 -6.07
C TYR A 456 14.74 -9.32 -5.90
N ARG A 457 14.80 -10.06 -7.03
CA ARG A 457 14.90 -11.53 -7.02
C ARG A 457 16.12 -12.02 -6.24
N ALA A 458 17.29 -11.43 -6.44
CA ALA A 458 18.51 -11.83 -5.74
C ALA A 458 18.41 -11.67 -4.21
N VAL A 459 17.83 -10.58 -3.73
CA VAL A 459 17.57 -10.37 -2.29
C VAL A 459 16.64 -11.43 -1.75
N VAL A 460 15.55 -11.72 -2.47
CA VAL A 460 14.55 -12.72 -2.07
C VAL A 460 15.14 -14.13 -2.02
N ILE A 461 15.97 -14.51 -3.00
CA ILE A 461 16.68 -15.80 -3.00
C ILE A 461 17.59 -15.92 -1.78
N GLU A 462 18.34 -14.87 -1.47
CA GLU A 462 19.21 -14.87 -0.30
C GLU A 462 18.41 -14.98 1.00
N LEU A 463 17.28 -14.28 1.12
CA LEU A 463 16.36 -14.44 2.25
C LEU A 463 15.86 -15.88 2.39
N GLY A 464 15.45 -16.52 1.29
CA GLY A 464 15.00 -17.92 1.29
C GLY A 464 16.10 -18.87 1.75
N LYS A 465 17.31 -18.76 1.18
CA LYS A 465 18.47 -19.57 1.57
C LYS A 465 18.83 -19.40 3.04
N ARG A 466 18.88 -18.14 3.49
CA ARG A 466 19.40 -17.75 4.79
C ARG A 466 18.42 -18.02 5.93
N TYR A 467 17.12 -18.11 5.65
CA TYR A 467 16.08 -18.37 6.65
C TYR A 467 15.22 -19.61 6.34
N GLY A 468 15.79 -20.59 5.64
CA GLY A 468 15.17 -21.88 5.33
C GLY A 468 15.00 -22.80 6.55
N SER A 469 14.40 -23.99 6.37
CA SER A 469 14.05 -24.90 7.47
C SER A 469 15.25 -25.45 8.26
N ASN A 470 16.45 -25.47 7.65
CA ASN A 470 17.68 -25.99 8.24
C ASN A 470 18.77 -24.92 8.42
N SER A 471 18.37 -23.65 8.54
CA SER A 471 19.33 -22.54 8.67
C SER A 471 19.83 -22.35 10.11
N ASP A 472 21.15 -22.17 10.26
CA ASP A 472 21.78 -21.77 11.52
C ASP A 472 21.37 -20.35 11.98
N ALA A 473 20.96 -19.49 11.05
CA ALA A 473 20.49 -18.14 11.36
C ALA A 473 19.06 -18.13 11.93
N GLY A 474 18.33 -19.24 11.85
CA GLY A 474 16.92 -19.37 12.20
C GLY A 474 16.00 -19.45 10.99
N THR A 475 14.71 -19.70 11.21
CA THR A 475 13.74 -19.98 10.14
C THR A 475 12.64 -18.92 10.11
N ILE A 476 12.23 -18.54 8.90
CA ILE A 476 11.03 -17.73 8.66
C ILE A 476 10.04 -18.58 7.86
N ASP A 477 8.88 -18.86 8.45
CA ASP A 477 7.83 -19.66 7.83
C ASP A 477 6.79 -18.78 7.12
N HIS A 478 6.48 -17.61 7.67
CA HIS A 478 5.44 -16.75 7.12
C HIS A 478 6.08 -15.51 6.47
N TRP A 479 5.72 -15.23 5.23
CA TRP A 479 6.27 -14.12 4.45
C TRP A 479 5.14 -13.16 4.07
N ILE A 480 5.01 -12.07 4.81
CA ILE A 480 3.99 -11.05 4.56
C ILE A 480 4.53 -10.10 3.50
N ILE A 481 3.87 -10.09 2.33
CA ILE A 481 4.37 -9.40 1.15
C ILE A 481 3.84 -7.98 1.16
N HIS A 482 4.72 -7.05 1.57
CA HIS A 482 4.45 -5.63 1.76
C HIS A 482 3.45 -5.35 2.88
N ASN A 483 3.17 -4.06 3.13
CA ASN A 483 2.25 -3.65 4.20
C ASN A 483 0.99 -3.04 3.62
N GLU A 484 -0.16 -3.44 4.16
CA GLU A 484 -1.48 -2.85 3.88
C GLU A 484 -1.65 -2.49 2.39
N VAL A 485 -1.54 -3.50 1.52
CA VAL A 485 -1.43 -3.28 0.08
C VAL A 485 -2.70 -2.69 -0.52
N ASP A 486 -3.82 -2.83 0.18
CA ASP A 486 -5.09 -2.20 -0.12
C ASP A 486 -5.06 -0.68 0.12
N TYR A 487 -4.21 -0.21 1.03
CA TYR A 487 -3.95 1.22 1.24
C TYR A 487 -2.66 1.65 0.51
N GLY A 488 -2.58 1.26 -0.77
CA GLY A 488 -1.38 1.31 -1.61
C GLY A 488 -0.67 2.67 -1.65
N TRP A 489 -1.40 3.79 -1.64
CA TRP A 489 -0.79 5.12 -1.64
C TRP A 489 0.15 5.37 -0.45
N GLN A 490 -0.22 4.91 0.74
CA GLN A 490 0.61 5.14 1.93
C GLN A 490 1.64 4.02 2.13
N TRP A 491 1.23 2.76 1.93
CA TRP A 491 1.97 1.60 2.45
C TRP A 491 2.57 0.67 1.41
N THR A 492 2.24 0.82 0.12
CA THR A 492 2.86 0.07 -0.97
C THR A 492 2.77 0.88 -2.27
N ASN A 493 3.41 2.06 -2.28
CA ASN A 493 3.18 3.08 -3.31
C ASN A 493 3.84 2.72 -4.65
N MET A 494 3.10 2.88 -5.75
CA MET A 494 3.60 2.82 -7.13
C MET A 494 2.92 3.88 -8.02
N GLY A 495 2.60 5.02 -7.40
CA GLY A 495 1.77 6.08 -7.98
C GLY A 495 0.28 5.69 -8.02
N PRO A 496 -0.57 6.57 -8.57
CA PRO A 496 -1.97 6.25 -8.76
C PRO A 496 -2.13 5.24 -9.91
N GLN A 497 -2.54 4.01 -9.60
CA GLN A 497 -2.72 2.93 -10.58
C GLN A 497 -4.13 2.31 -10.53
N PRO A 498 -4.73 1.97 -11.68
CA PRO A 498 -5.87 1.05 -11.71
C PRO A 498 -5.55 -0.27 -11.00
N MET A 499 -6.54 -0.84 -10.30
CA MET A 499 -6.38 -2.09 -9.54
C MET A 499 -5.85 -3.24 -10.40
N ASP A 500 -6.26 -3.34 -11.67
CA ASP A 500 -5.77 -4.35 -12.61
C ASP A 500 -4.23 -4.30 -12.76
N ILE A 501 -3.65 -3.10 -12.86
CA ILE A 501 -2.20 -2.89 -12.99
C ILE A 501 -1.50 -3.14 -11.66
N PHE A 502 -2.07 -2.61 -10.57
CA PHE A 502 -1.52 -2.78 -9.23
C PHE A 502 -1.44 -4.26 -8.85
N MET A 503 -2.49 -5.04 -9.10
CA MET A 503 -2.54 -6.46 -8.79
C MET A 503 -1.64 -7.31 -9.69
N ASP A 504 -1.52 -7.00 -11.00
CA ASP A 504 -0.53 -7.69 -11.85
C ASP A 504 0.89 -7.54 -11.29
N HIS A 505 1.26 -6.31 -10.91
CA HIS A 505 2.57 -6.01 -10.35
C HIS A 505 2.79 -6.67 -8.98
N TYR A 506 1.80 -6.57 -8.09
CA TYR A 506 1.83 -7.15 -6.76
C TYR A 506 1.94 -8.68 -6.80
N VAL A 507 1.13 -9.35 -7.63
CA VAL A 507 1.16 -10.81 -7.77
C VAL A 507 2.51 -11.29 -8.31
N ARG A 508 3.13 -10.53 -9.24
CA ARG A 508 4.49 -10.86 -9.69
C ARG A 508 5.50 -10.85 -8.53
N SER A 509 5.47 -9.83 -7.68
CA SER A 509 6.28 -9.79 -6.46
C SER A 509 6.01 -10.99 -5.54
N MET A 510 4.73 -11.25 -5.26
CA MET A 510 4.30 -12.33 -4.38
C MET A 510 4.76 -13.71 -4.89
N ARG A 511 4.74 -13.94 -6.20
CA ARG A 511 5.19 -15.18 -6.85
C ARG A 511 6.70 -15.37 -6.86
N ILE A 512 7.45 -14.28 -7.07
CA ILE A 512 8.91 -14.29 -6.94
C ILE A 512 9.28 -14.73 -5.51
N VAL A 513 8.61 -14.19 -4.50
CA VAL A 513 8.84 -14.58 -3.11
C VAL A 513 8.45 -16.02 -2.85
N ASP A 514 7.22 -16.42 -3.19
CA ASP A 514 6.72 -17.79 -2.94
C ASP A 514 7.64 -18.84 -3.55
N SER A 515 7.95 -18.71 -4.84
CA SER A 515 8.78 -19.68 -5.54
C SER A 515 10.17 -19.79 -4.89
N ALA A 516 10.79 -18.68 -4.52
CA ALA A 516 12.12 -18.68 -3.91
C ALA A 516 12.14 -19.26 -2.49
N VAL A 517 11.26 -18.79 -1.61
CA VAL A 517 11.33 -19.19 -0.18
C VAL A 517 10.90 -20.63 0.04
N ARG A 518 9.96 -21.15 -0.77
CA ARG A 518 9.47 -22.52 -0.64
C ARG A 518 10.49 -23.58 -1.03
N ASP A 519 11.42 -23.23 -1.90
CA ASP A 519 12.50 -24.14 -2.30
C ASP A 519 13.46 -24.44 -1.14
N PHE A 520 13.57 -23.50 -0.17
CA PHE A 520 14.42 -23.63 1.01
C PHE A 520 13.66 -23.95 2.31
N ASN A 521 12.33 -23.77 2.29
CA ASN A 521 11.46 -24.10 3.42
C ASN A 521 10.10 -24.59 2.91
N ILE A 522 9.85 -25.90 3.04
CA ILE A 522 8.59 -26.52 2.58
C ILE A 522 7.35 -25.99 3.31
N ASN A 523 7.53 -25.49 4.53
CA ASN A 523 6.47 -24.88 5.35
C ASN A 523 6.29 -23.38 5.04
N ALA A 524 7.14 -22.79 4.21
CA ALA A 524 7.04 -21.37 3.91
C ALA A 524 5.75 -21.04 3.16
N ARG A 525 5.15 -19.92 3.55
CA ARG A 525 3.91 -19.42 2.97
C ARG A 525 3.94 -17.91 2.84
N VAL A 526 3.47 -17.42 1.70
CA VAL A 526 3.31 -15.98 1.45
C VAL A 526 1.91 -15.49 1.84
N PHE A 527 1.83 -14.26 2.35
CA PHE A 527 0.57 -13.66 2.82
C PHE A 527 0.37 -12.27 2.21
N ILE A 528 -0.85 -12.00 1.72
CA ILE A 528 -1.28 -10.65 1.33
C ILE A 528 -1.70 -9.84 2.55
N SER A 529 -1.13 -8.64 2.75
CA SER A 529 -1.44 -7.78 3.90
C SER A 529 -2.60 -6.82 3.60
N LEU A 530 -3.65 -6.83 4.43
CA LEU A 530 -4.89 -6.09 4.17
C LEU A 530 -5.40 -5.38 5.42
N THR A 531 -5.87 -4.15 5.27
CA THR A 531 -6.55 -3.41 6.35
C THR A 531 -7.95 -3.96 6.67
N HIS A 532 -8.54 -3.47 7.76
CA HIS A 532 -9.94 -3.73 8.14
C HIS A 532 -10.97 -3.13 7.14
N ARG A 533 -10.55 -2.40 6.09
CA ARG A 533 -11.44 -1.65 5.17
C ARG A 533 -12.10 -2.49 4.07
N TRP A 534 -12.62 -3.67 4.45
CA TRP A 534 -13.11 -4.74 3.56
C TRP A 534 -13.82 -4.31 2.27
N ASN A 535 -14.86 -3.45 2.37
CA ASN A 535 -15.57 -2.81 1.26
C ASN A 535 -15.89 -1.34 1.59
N ALA A 536 -14.93 -0.60 2.12
CA ALA A 536 -15.15 0.80 2.45
C ALA A 536 -15.53 1.62 1.20
N GLN A 537 -16.54 2.48 1.33
CA GLN A 537 -17.08 3.28 0.20
C GLN A 537 -16.23 4.51 -0.12
N ASP A 538 -15.28 4.86 0.75
CA ASP A 538 -14.43 6.04 0.67
C ASP A 538 -13.03 5.75 0.10
N CYS A 539 -12.90 4.68 -0.71
CA CYS A 539 -11.66 4.39 -1.42
C CYS A 539 -11.32 5.55 -2.38
N GLN A 540 -10.11 6.07 -2.26
CA GLN A 540 -9.54 7.01 -3.22
C GLN A 540 -9.19 6.29 -4.52
N GLU A 541 -9.71 6.79 -5.64
CA GLU A 541 -9.49 6.21 -6.97
C GLU A 541 -7.99 6.00 -7.24
N ASN A 542 -7.63 4.77 -7.63
CA ASN A 542 -6.27 4.37 -8.00
C ASN A 542 -5.21 4.51 -6.88
N LYS A 543 -5.63 4.80 -5.65
CA LYS A 543 -4.74 5.01 -4.49
C LYS A 543 -4.99 4.00 -3.39
N THR A 544 -6.25 3.63 -3.20
CA THR A 544 -6.69 2.64 -2.22
C THR A 544 -7.69 1.70 -2.87
N TYR A 545 -7.75 0.47 -2.41
CA TYR A 545 -8.48 -0.63 -3.02
C TYR A 545 -9.29 -1.36 -1.94
N ALA A 546 -10.43 -1.95 -2.31
CA ALA A 546 -11.18 -2.78 -1.38
C ALA A 546 -10.48 -4.15 -1.20
N PRO A 547 -10.12 -4.56 0.02
CA PRO A 547 -9.56 -5.88 0.31
C PRO A 547 -10.34 -7.06 -0.31
N LYS A 548 -11.68 -7.02 -0.30
CA LYS A 548 -12.52 -8.06 -0.95
C LYS A 548 -12.17 -8.20 -2.44
N ALA A 549 -12.10 -7.09 -3.15
CA ALA A 549 -11.82 -7.06 -4.58
C ALA A 549 -10.38 -7.53 -4.87
N MET A 550 -9.42 -7.16 -4.02
CA MET A 550 -8.03 -7.63 -4.16
C MET A 550 -7.90 -9.14 -3.98
N LEU A 551 -8.60 -9.73 -3.01
CA LEU A 551 -8.61 -11.20 -2.84
C LEU A 551 -9.25 -11.91 -4.03
N GLN A 552 -10.34 -11.37 -4.58
CA GLN A 552 -10.95 -11.91 -5.80
C GLN A 552 -9.99 -11.82 -7.00
N TRP A 553 -9.23 -10.73 -7.12
CA TRP A 553 -8.17 -10.59 -8.13
C TRP A 553 -7.06 -11.62 -7.93
N LEU A 554 -6.57 -11.79 -6.71
CA LEU A 554 -5.52 -12.78 -6.40
C LEU A 554 -5.97 -14.21 -6.74
N GLN A 555 -7.21 -14.58 -6.40
CA GLN A 555 -7.83 -15.84 -6.80
C GLN A 555 -7.89 -15.99 -8.31
N LYS A 556 -8.31 -14.93 -9.02
CA LYS A 556 -8.39 -14.92 -10.48
C LYS A 556 -7.02 -15.12 -11.14
N HIS A 557 -5.96 -14.52 -10.59
CA HIS A 557 -4.59 -14.79 -11.00
C HIS A 557 -4.22 -16.27 -10.80
N GLY A 558 -4.53 -16.85 -9.63
CA GLY A 558 -4.31 -18.27 -9.36
C GLY A 558 -5.02 -19.20 -10.35
N GLN A 559 -6.28 -18.90 -10.70
CA GLN A 559 -7.05 -19.66 -11.69
C GLN A 559 -6.51 -19.53 -13.12
N THR A 560 -5.88 -18.39 -13.45
CA THR A 560 -5.42 -18.11 -14.82
C THR A 560 -3.98 -18.57 -15.06
N GLU A 561 -3.10 -18.37 -14.08
CA GLU A 561 -1.64 -18.56 -14.21
C GLU A 561 -1.09 -19.71 -13.35
N GLY A 562 -1.97 -20.50 -12.74
CA GLY A 562 -1.66 -21.64 -11.85
C GLY A 562 -1.72 -21.26 -10.37
N ASP A 563 -2.41 -22.01 -9.52
CA ASP A 563 -2.57 -21.69 -8.09
C ASP A 563 -1.26 -21.86 -7.29
N PHE A 564 -1.20 -21.26 -6.09
CA PHE A 564 -0.06 -21.35 -5.17
C PHE A 564 -0.53 -21.15 -3.72
N PRO A 565 0.23 -21.61 -2.70
CA PRO A 565 -0.24 -21.63 -1.34
C PRO A 565 -0.07 -20.26 -0.67
N TRP A 566 -0.88 -19.28 -1.05
CA TRP A 566 -0.96 -18.00 -0.36
C TRP A 566 -1.93 -18.03 0.84
N GLY A 567 -1.78 -17.06 1.74
CA GLY A 567 -2.70 -16.77 2.86
C GLY A 567 -2.99 -15.27 3.00
N VAL A 568 -3.71 -14.87 4.06
CA VAL A 568 -4.07 -13.47 4.32
C VAL A 568 -3.46 -12.98 5.64
N ALA A 569 -2.74 -11.86 5.61
CA ALA A 569 -2.28 -11.12 6.78
C ALA A 569 -3.26 -9.97 7.02
N TYR A 570 -4.27 -10.18 7.87
CA TYR A 570 -5.39 -9.25 8.03
C TYR A 570 -5.17 -8.32 9.23
N HIS A 571 -5.53 -7.04 9.11
CA HIS A 571 -5.42 -6.03 10.17
C HIS A 571 -6.80 -5.62 10.74
N PRO A 572 -7.52 -6.49 11.49
CA PRO A 572 -8.85 -6.19 12.04
C PRO A 572 -8.78 -5.25 13.25
N TYR A 573 -8.27 -4.04 13.06
CA TYR A 573 -8.39 -2.96 14.04
C TYR A 573 -9.88 -2.66 14.35
N PRO A 574 -10.18 -2.05 15.51
CA PRO A 574 -11.49 -1.43 15.73
C PRO A 574 -11.79 -0.39 14.65
N GLN A 575 -13.07 -0.11 14.43
CA GLN A 575 -13.50 0.87 13.42
C GLN A 575 -12.85 2.24 13.64
N SER A 576 -12.74 2.66 14.91
CA SER A 576 -11.94 3.81 15.32
C SER A 576 -10.68 3.32 16.00
N LEU A 577 -9.51 3.69 15.48
CA LEU A 577 -8.22 3.36 16.11
C LEU A 577 -8.06 3.96 17.52
N TRP A 578 -8.88 4.95 17.87
CA TRP A 578 -8.85 5.63 19.17
C TRP A 578 -9.72 4.97 20.24
N GLU A 579 -10.54 4.00 19.84
CA GLU A 579 -11.46 3.30 20.74
C GLU A 579 -11.02 1.84 20.90
N SER A 580 -11.19 1.31 22.12
CA SER A 580 -10.86 -0.09 22.43
C SER A 580 -12.08 -1.03 22.38
N ASP A 581 -13.29 -0.48 22.40
CA ASP A 581 -14.55 -1.22 22.54
C ASP A 581 -15.10 -1.75 21.21
N THR A 582 -14.28 -2.45 20.42
CA THR A 582 -14.62 -2.96 19.07
C THR A 582 -15.95 -3.73 18.98
N TRP A 583 -16.46 -4.32 20.06
CA TRP A 583 -17.78 -4.94 20.08
C TRP A 583 -18.94 -3.95 19.82
N ASN A 584 -18.72 -2.65 20.05
CA ASN A 584 -19.65 -1.56 19.78
C ASN A 584 -19.48 -0.93 18.38
N ASP A 585 -18.52 -1.39 17.56
CA ASP A 585 -18.36 -0.90 16.18
C ASP A 585 -19.69 -1.01 15.41
N ASP A 586 -20.14 0.06 14.73
CA ASP A 586 -21.47 0.13 14.13
C ASP A 586 -21.49 -0.09 12.61
N LEU A 587 -20.38 0.15 11.92
CA LEU A 587 -20.23 -0.16 10.49
C LEU A 587 -20.08 -1.66 10.19
N PRO A 588 -19.39 -2.49 11.00
CA PRO A 588 -19.26 -3.91 10.72
C PRO A 588 -20.61 -4.64 10.80
N THR A 589 -20.95 -5.35 9.74
CA THR A 589 -22.16 -6.20 9.65
C THR A 589 -21.78 -7.67 9.44
N ASP A 590 -22.72 -8.59 9.57
CA ASP A 590 -22.50 -10.04 9.31
C ASP A 590 -22.67 -10.41 7.81
N SER A 591 -22.58 -9.44 6.90
CA SER A 591 -22.67 -9.65 5.45
C SER A 591 -21.28 -9.69 4.79
N PHE A 592 -21.14 -10.43 3.69
CA PHE A 592 -19.94 -10.35 2.84
C PHE A 592 -19.76 -8.98 2.16
N ASP A 593 -20.78 -8.13 2.18
CA ASP A 593 -20.74 -6.75 1.69
C ASP A 593 -20.52 -5.73 2.82
N THR A 594 -20.15 -6.19 4.02
CA THR A 594 -19.81 -5.32 5.14
C THR A 594 -18.75 -4.28 4.74
N PRO A 595 -18.88 -3.00 5.13
CA PRO A 595 -17.86 -1.98 4.84
C PRO A 595 -16.51 -2.31 5.49
N LEU A 596 -16.56 -2.76 6.75
CA LEU A 596 -15.39 -3.10 7.56
C LEU A 596 -15.47 -4.53 8.07
N ILE A 597 -14.30 -5.16 8.25
CA ILE A 597 -14.15 -6.37 9.07
C ILE A 597 -13.22 -6.01 10.22
N THR A 598 -13.78 -5.94 11.43
CA THR A 598 -13.05 -5.73 12.68
C THR A 598 -13.09 -7.02 13.52
N ILE A 599 -12.59 -7.01 14.75
CA ILE A 599 -12.72 -8.17 15.64
C ILE A 599 -14.20 -8.56 15.86
N LYS A 600 -15.13 -7.59 15.80
CA LYS A 600 -16.57 -7.81 16.01
C LYS A 600 -17.18 -8.84 15.07
N ASN A 601 -16.84 -8.76 13.77
CA ASN A 601 -17.43 -9.57 12.71
C ASN A 601 -16.36 -10.36 11.93
N LEU A 602 -15.21 -10.67 12.55
CA LEU A 602 -14.11 -11.39 11.91
C LEU A 602 -14.52 -12.75 11.31
N SER A 603 -15.60 -13.35 11.81
CA SER A 603 -16.25 -14.53 11.23
C SER A 603 -16.69 -14.35 9.76
N VAL A 604 -16.92 -13.12 9.30
CA VAL A 604 -17.21 -12.83 7.90
C VAL A 604 -16.02 -13.21 7.01
N LEU A 605 -14.78 -12.94 7.44
CA LEU A 605 -13.58 -13.30 6.69
C LEU A 605 -13.40 -14.82 6.64
N ASP A 606 -13.57 -15.51 7.77
CA ASP A 606 -13.49 -16.97 7.88
C ASP A 606 -14.52 -17.65 6.95
N ARG A 607 -15.79 -17.19 6.97
CA ARG A 607 -16.83 -17.67 6.05
C ARG A 607 -16.53 -17.33 4.60
N PHE A 608 -15.99 -16.15 4.31
CA PHE A 608 -15.66 -15.73 2.95
C PHE A 608 -14.59 -16.64 2.34
N LEU A 609 -13.51 -16.92 3.08
CA LEU A 609 -12.43 -17.80 2.65
C LEU A 609 -12.82 -19.29 2.59
N SER A 610 -13.93 -19.65 3.23
CA SER A 610 -14.49 -21.01 3.19
C SER A 610 -15.39 -21.27 1.97
N GLN A 611 -15.66 -20.26 1.15
CA GLN A 611 -16.40 -20.45 -0.11
C GLN A 611 -15.59 -21.29 -1.10
N PRO A 612 -16.23 -22.16 -1.91
CA PRO A 612 -15.54 -23.05 -2.86
C PRO A 612 -14.54 -22.34 -3.77
N GLU A 613 -14.85 -21.12 -4.20
CA GLU A 613 -14.02 -20.31 -5.10
C GLU A 613 -12.75 -19.76 -4.43
N CYS A 614 -12.73 -19.74 -3.09
CA CYS A 614 -11.63 -19.20 -2.28
C CYS A 614 -10.64 -20.27 -1.78
N LEU A 615 -10.99 -21.55 -1.93
CA LEU A 615 -10.17 -22.67 -1.47
C LEU A 615 -8.85 -22.76 -2.26
N ASP A 616 -7.86 -23.41 -1.67
CA ASP A 616 -6.65 -23.80 -2.39
C ASP A 616 -6.93 -24.95 -3.37
N SER A 617 -5.97 -25.24 -4.27
CA SER A 617 -6.04 -26.37 -5.20
C SER A 617 -6.24 -27.74 -4.54
N SER A 618 -6.02 -27.86 -3.22
CA SER A 618 -6.27 -29.07 -2.42
C SER A 618 -7.63 -29.06 -1.72
N GLY A 619 -8.48 -28.04 -1.95
CA GLY A 619 -9.79 -27.89 -1.32
C GLY A 619 -9.76 -27.40 0.13
N ARG A 620 -8.65 -26.79 0.58
CA ARG A 620 -8.51 -26.30 1.96
C ARG A 620 -8.71 -24.79 2.06
N VAL A 621 -9.20 -24.34 3.21
CA VAL A 621 -9.29 -22.91 3.55
C VAL A 621 -7.89 -22.33 3.68
N ARG A 622 -7.68 -21.16 3.08
CA ARG A 622 -6.39 -20.45 3.13
C ARG A 622 -6.18 -19.84 4.52
N PRO A 623 -4.98 -19.95 5.10
CA PRO A 623 -4.73 -19.50 6.46
C PRO A 623 -4.71 -17.98 6.56
N VAL A 624 -5.08 -17.49 7.73
CA VAL A 624 -5.10 -16.07 8.09
C VAL A 624 -4.20 -15.85 9.30
N ILE A 625 -3.35 -14.83 9.22
CA ILE A 625 -2.65 -14.25 10.36
C ILE A 625 -3.30 -12.90 10.64
N CYS A 626 -3.79 -12.69 11.85
CA CYS A 626 -4.13 -11.36 12.31
C CYS A 626 -2.82 -10.66 12.68
N SER A 627 -2.22 -9.93 11.73
CA SER A 627 -0.79 -9.56 11.76
C SER A 627 -0.48 -8.22 12.41
N GLU A 628 -1.47 -7.33 12.54
CA GLU A 628 -1.32 -6.03 13.19
C GLU A 628 -2.65 -5.44 13.69
N GLN A 629 -2.90 -5.46 14.99
CA GLN A 629 -4.04 -4.78 15.63
C GLN A 629 -3.69 -4.38 17.05
N GLY A 630 -4.20 -3.23 17.49
CA GLY A 630 -4.00 -2.73 18.84
C GLY A 630 -5.22 -1.97 19.35
N PHE A 631 -5.30 -1.81 20.66
CA PHE A 631 -6.38 -1.05 21.31
C PHE A 631 -5.78 0.16 22.02
N HIS A 632 -6.26 1.34 21.67
CA HIS A 632 -5.78 2.59 22.24
C HIS A 632 -6.10 2.67 23.73
N ALA A 633 -5.07 2.90 24.54
CA ALA A 633 -5.23 3.19 25.96
C ALA A 633 -4.10 4.09 26.49
N PRO A 634 -4.37 5.39 26.71
CA PRO A 634 -3.39 6.29 27.32
C PRO A 634 -3.21 5.95 28.81
N GLU A 635 -1.97 6.04 29.29
CA GLU A 635 -1.59 5.70 30.68
C GLU A 635 -2.25 6.59 31.74
N SER A 636 -2.79 7.74 31.34
CA SER A 636 -3.48 8.67 32.22
C SER A 636 -4.97 8.36 32.43
N ASP A 637 -5.51 7.35 31.76
CA ASP A 637 -6.92 7.00 31.80
C ASP A 637 -7.12 5.53 32.18
N ASP A 638 -7.47 5.32 33.45
CA ASP A 638 -7.71 3.99 34.00
C ASP A 638 -8.86 3.25 33.28
N ALA A 639 -9.90 3.96 32.83
CA ALA A 639 -11.01 3.34 32.12
C ALA A 639 -10.57 2.81 30.75
N SER A 640 -9.77 3.59 30.03
CA SER A 640 -9.17 3.14 28.76
C SER A 640 -8.22 1.95 28.95
N LEU A 641 -7.42 1.91 30.04
CA LEU A 641 -6.55 0.77 30.36
C LEU A 641 -7.35 -0.52 30.62
N GLN A 642 -8.51 -0.41 31.30
CA GLN A 642 -9.43 -1.53 31.46
C GLN A 642 -10.11 -1.91 30.14
N GLY A 643 -10.49 -0.92 29.32
CA GLY A 643 -11.03 -1.13 27.97
C GLY A 643 -10.09 -1.93 27.07
N GLN A 644 -8.80 -1.58 27.03
CA GLN A 644 -7.77 -2.34 26.32
C GLN A 644 -7.68 -3.79 26.82
N SER A 645 -7.73 -4.01 28.13
CA SER A 645 -7.70 -5.36 28.71
C SER A 645 -8.95 -6.17 28.34
N ALA A 646 -10.13 -5.56 28.39
CA ALA A 646 -11.38 -6.15 27.95
C ALA A 646 -11.30 -6.53 26.45
N ALA A 647 -10.83 -5.64 25.59
CA ALA A 647 -10.67 -5.87 24.15
C ALA A 647 -9.77 -7.06 23.82
N LEU A 648 -8.67 -7.25 24.55
CA LEU A 648 -7.81 -8.43 24.42
C LEU A 648 -8.56 -9.74 24.72
N VAL A 649 -9.32 -9.76 25.82
CA VAL A 649 -10.10 -10.95 26.23
C VAL A 649 -11.24 -11.24 25.25
N TYR A 650 -11.94 -10.19 24.79
CA TYR A 650 -12.95 -10.30 23.75
C TYR A 650 -12.38 -10.88 22.45
N THR A 651 -11.23 -10.36 22.02
CA THR A 651 -10.53 -10.81 20.81
C THR A 651 -10.20 -12.29 20.89
N TRP A 652 -9.55 -12.72 21.97
CA TRP A 652 -9.19 -14.13 22.15
C TRP A 652 -10.42 -15.06 22.16
N LYS A 653 -11.53 -14.61 22.75
CA LYS A 653 -12.83 -15.30 22.67
C LYS A 653 -13.34 -15.45 21.24
N GLN A 654 -13.23 -14.43 20.39
CA GLN A 654 -13.66 -14.53 18.99
C GLN A 654 -12.77 -15.48 18.20
N LEU A 655 -11.45 -15.32 18.32
CA LEU A 655 -10.45 -16.11 17.59
C LEU A 655 -10.57 -17.61 17.83
N SER A 656 -10.92 -18.04 19.05
CA SER A 656 -11.08 -19.46 19.41
C SER A 656 -12.13 -20.23 18.57
N LYS A 657 -12.97 -19.54 17.80
CA LYS A 657 -14.04 -20.13 16.98
C LYS A 657 -13.73 -20.16 15.48
N LEU A 658 -12.68 -19.50 15.02
CA LEU A 658 -12.47 -19.20 13.60
C LEU A 658 -11.38 -20.09 13.02
N ARG A 659 -11.74 -21.02 12.12
CA ARG A 659 -10.85 -22.09 11.65
C ARG A 659 -9.76 -21.62 10.71
N SER A 660 -9.96 -20.49 10.04
CA SER A 660 -8.99 -19.91 9.13
C SER A 660 -7.84 -19.22 9.85
N ILE A 661 -8.02 -18.78 11.11
CA ILE A 661 -7.01 -17.98 11.81
C ILE A 661 -5.96 -18.90 12.45
N ILE A 662 -4.70 -18.77 12.04
CA ILE A 662 -3.59 -19.59 12.57
C ILE A 662 -2.75 -18.85 13.62
N ALA A 663 -2.74 -17.52 13.60
CA ALA A 663 -1.96 -16.70 14.51
C ALA A 663 -2.58 -15.31 14.71
N PHE A 664 -2.34 -14.74 15.89
CA PHE A 664 -2.71 -13.36 16.25
C PHE A 664 -1.49 -12.65 16.86
N ASP A 665 -0.98 -11.67 16.12
CA ASP A 665 0.14 -10.82 16.54
C ASP A 665 -0.38 -9.46 17.00
N TYR A 666 -0.41 -9.27 18.33
CA TYR A 666 -0.84 -8.00 18.89
C TYR A 666 0.18 -6.89 18.62
N HIS A 667 -0.32 -5.75 18.12
CA HIS A 667 0.42 -4.51 17.95
C HIS A 667 0.15 -3.63 19.18
N ARG A 668 1.09 -3.47 20.11
CA ARG A 668 2.53 -3.78 20.08
C ARG A 668 3.06 -3.99 21.50
N PRO A 669 4.33 -4.41 21.71
CA PRO A 669 4.82 -4.65 23.06
C PRO A 669 4.93 -3.37 23.93
N ILE A 670 5.27 -2.22 23.32
CA ILE A 670 5.53 -0.94 23.99
C ILE A 670 4.93 0.17 23.15
N ASP A 671 4.25 1.15 23.76
CA ASP A 671 3.79 2.36 23.09
C ASP A 671 4.91 3.04 22.30
N HIS A 672 4.55 3.67 21.18
CA HIS A 672 5.49 4.39 20.34
C HIS A 672 5.21 5.89 20.31
N PRO A 673 6.24 6.74 20.39
CA PRO A 673 6.03 8.18 20.33
C PRO A 673 5.56 8.65 18.95
N ASN A 674 5.91 7.92 17.89
CA ASN A 674 5.61 8.28 16.50
C ASN A 674 4.52 7.34 15.93
N GLU A 675 3.33 7.41 16.50
CA GLU A 675 2.17 6.56 16.16
C GLU A 675 0.89 7.41 16.06
N GLY A 676 1.03 8.65 15.60
CA GLY A 676 -0.10 9.60 15.52
C GLY A 676 -0.75 9.96 16.86
N GLY A 677 -0.09 9.65 17.99
CA GLY A 677 -0.64 9.83 19.34
C GLY A 677 -1.30 8.57 19.93
N LEU A 678 -1.40 7.48 19.17
CA LEU A 678 -1.93 6.21 19.65
C LEU A 678 -1.04 5.61 20.77
N ARG A 679 -1.68 4.81 21.62
CA ARG A 679 -1.08 4.15 22.79
C ARG A 679 -1.53 2.69 22.83
N LEU A 680 -1.03 1.92 21.86
CA LEU A 680 -1.44 0.53 21.60
C LEU A 680 -0.63 -0.51 22.38
N GLY A 681 0.47 -0.10 23.02
CA GLY A 681 1.39 -0.96 23.73
C GLY A 681 0.75 -1.73 24.87
N LEU A 682 1.19 -2.97 25.11
CA LEU A 682 0.99 -3.67 26.38
C LEU A 682 1.74 -2.99 27.54
N ARG A 683 2.73 -2.15 27.20
CA ARG A 683 3.52 -1.30 28.09
C ARG A 683 3.44 0.14 27.60
N GLY A 684 3.58 1.08 28.54
CA GLY A 684 3.59 2.52 28.29
C GLY A 684 4.79 3.01 27.47
N LEU A 685 4.96 4.33 27.36
CA LEU A 685 6.09 4.90 26.63
C LEU A 685 7.43 4.62 27.35
N GLY A 686 8.45 4.26 26.57
CA GLY A 686 9.81 4.10 27.08
C GLY A 686 10.39 5.41 27.62
N SER A 687 11.12 5.31 28.73
CA SER A 687 11.84 6.42 29.36
C SER A 687 13.25 5.99 29.78
N LYS A 688 14.10 6.94 30.17
CA LYS A 688 15.45 6.61 30.70
C LYS A 688 15.40 5.69 31.93
N ARG A 689 14.36 5.81 32.77
CA ARG A 689 14.16 4.97 33.96
C ARG A 689 13.49 3.64 33.64
N HIS A 690 12.61 3.63 32.63
CA HIS A 690 11.91 2.44 32.17
C HIS A 690 12.08 2.29 30.65
N PRO A 691 13.20 1.74 30.15
CA PRO A 691 13.48 1.67 28.72
C PRO A 691 12.42 0.90 27.91
N LEU A 692 11.74 -0.06 28.55
CA LEU A 692 10.63 -0.82 27.96
C LEU A 692 9.23 -0.28 28.33
N GLY A 693 9.17 0.91 28.94
CA GLY A 693 7.93 1.47 29.47
C GLY A 693 7.40 0.74 30.72
N PRO A 694 6.57 1.42 31.53
CA PRO A 694 5.86 0.78 32.64
C PRO A 694 4.82 -0.23 32.11
N GLU A 695 4.48 -1.24 32.90
CA GLU A 695 3.44 -2.21 32.52
C GLU A 695 2.06 -1.58 32.58
N LYS A 696 1.25 -1.84 31.54
CA LYS A 696 -0.19 -1.58 31.60
C LYS A 696 -0.91 -2.84 32.11
N PRO A 697 -2.15 -2.74 32.64
CA PRO A 697 -2.96 -3.91 32.97
C PRO A 697 -3.08 -4.93 31.82
N ALA A 698 -3.04 -4.44 30.58
CA ALA A 698 -3.03 -5.26 29.37
C ALA A 698 -1.87 -6.26 29.31
N TRP A 699 -0.71 -5.98 29.93
CA TRP A 699 0.42 -6.91 30.01
C TRP A 699 0.02 -8.23 30.69
N SER A 700 -0.49 -8.13 31.93
CA SER A 700 -0.94 -9.28 32.72
C SER A 700 -2.15 -9.98 32.07
N THR A 701 -3.03 -9.21 31.42
CA THR A 701 -4.14 -9.75 30.64
C THR A 701 -3.64 -10.60 29.48
N TYR A 702 -2.67 -10.09 28.71
CA TYR A 702 -2.11 -10.79 27.56
C TYR A 702 -1.36 -12.08 27.96
N GLN A 703 -0.63 -12.03 29.09
CA GLN A 703 -0.02 -13.21 29.70
C GLN A 703 -1.07 -14.29 30.01
N ALA A 704 -2.23 -13.90 30.56
CA ALA A 704 -3.28 -14.84 30.95
C ALA A 704 -4.03 -15.47 29.76
N LEU A 705 -4.05 -14.85 28.57
CA LEU A 705 -4.72 -15.41 27.39
C LEU A 705 -4.14 -16.78 26.99
N GLY A 706 -5.01 -17.73 26.65
CA GLY A 706 -4.66 -19.12 26.34
C GLY A 706 -4.35 -19.98 27.57
N THR A 707 -4.53 -19.46 28.79
CA THR A 707 -4.29 -20.17 30.06
C THR A 707 -5.59 -20.33 30.86
N PRO A 708 -5.62 -21.17 31.92
CA PRO A 708 -6.78 -21.27 32.80
C PRO A 708 -7.21 -19.92 33.43
N ALA A 709 -6.28 -18.98 33.63
CA ALA A 709 -6.57 -17.66 34.20
C ALA A 709 -7.45 -16.79 33.29
N GLU A 710 -7.49 -17.07 31.98
CA GLU A 710 -8.34 -16.36 31.03
C GLU A 710 -9.83 -16.46 31.37
N LEU A 711 -10.27 -17.59 31.93
CA LEU A 711 -11.68 -17.81 32.28
C LEU A 711 -12.18 -16.79 33.32
N GLN A 712 -11.32 -16.44 34.29
CA GLN A 712 -11.64 -15.43 35.28
C GLN A 712 -11.74 -14.04 34.63
N LEU A 713 -10.81 -13.69 33.73
CA LEU A 713 -10.86 -12.44 32.99
C LEU A 713 -12.11 -12.33 32.12
N ARG A 714 -12.53 -13.44 31.48
CA ARG A 714 -13.78 -13.49 30.71
C ARG A 714 -14.98 -13.15 31.60
N GLN A 715 -15.08 -13.72 32.79
CA GLN A 715 -16.15 -13.42 33.73
C GLN A 715 -16.13 -11.95 34.17
N THR A 716 -14.94 -11.40 34.46
CA THR A 716 -14.76 -10.00 34.84
C THR A 716 -15.29 -9.04 33.76
N PHE A 717 -14.94 -9.26 32.50
CA PHE A 717 -15.24 -8.31 31.42
C PHE A 717 -16.53 -8.63 30.64
N GLN A 718 -17.18 -9.79 30.88
CA GLN A 718 -18.33 -10.24 30.07
C GLN A 718 -19.47 -9.22 29.99
N HIS A 719 -19.73 -8.50 31.08
CA HIS A 719 -20.78 -7.49 31.16
C HIS A 719 -20.60 -6.33 30.17
N LEU A 720 -19.39 -6.10 29.64
CA LEU A 720 -19.11 -5.02 28.69
C LEU A 720 -19.59 -5.31 27.27
N TRP A 721 -19.61 -6.58 26.85
CA TRP A 721 -19.97 -6.99 25.48
C TRP A 721 -21.18 -7.91 25.37
N GLN A 722 -21.76 -8.30 26.51
CA GLN A 722 -23.03 -9.01 26.60
C GLN A 722 -23.84 -8.34 27.71
N PRO A 723 -24.44 -7.16 27.42
CA PRO A 723 -25.33 -6.54 28.40
C PRO A 723 -26.43 -7.54 28.74
N SER A 724 -26.65 -7.76 30.03
CA SER A 724 -27.75 -8.56 30.55
C SER A 724 -29.03 -8.13 29.82
N SER A 725 -29.80 -9.07 29.28
CA SER A 725 -31.16 -8.76 28.84
C SER A 725 -31.84 -8.05 30.02
N PRO A 726 -32.48 -6.89 29.83
CA PRO A 726 -33.24 -6.29 30.91
C PRO A 726 -34.27 -7.34 31.33
N ASP A 727 -34.14 -7.83 32.56
CA ASP A 727 -35.09 -8.74 33.17
C ASP A 727 -36.51 -8.16 33.01
N HIS A 728 -37.44 -9.06 32.69
CA HIS A 728 -38.85 -8.83 32.38
C HIS A 728 -39.60 -7.82 33.25
#